data_AF-A0A537LSI6-F1
#
_entry.id   AF-A0A537LSI6-F1
#
_cell.length_a   1.000
_cell.length_b   1.000
_cell.length_c   1.000
_cell.angle_alpha   90.00
_cell.angle_beta   90.00
_cell.angle_gamma   90.00
#
_symmetry.space_group_name_H-M   'P 1'
#
loop_
_entity.id
_entity.type
_entity.pdbx_description
1 polymer ?
#
loop_
_entity_poly.entity_id
_entity_poly.type
_entity_poly.pdbx_seq_one_letter_code
_entity_poly.pdbx_strand_id
1 'polypeptide(L)'
;MTAYESVVNRRAIIDRRAILDRIAALLATDARRGAIVDILQSALIQGREEIASRLMAEPGRGRAAARATAYLHDQLVRIAFDLATGDLIEERPEPIAVVGLGGTGRGEMAPFSDLDLMFLVGAKPSPQAAALVEATLHLLWDLKLKVGHSLRTVAELLKLAKTDMTVRTAFLESRLLWGDEAPFATAVARFRKDIVAGSSAEFVAAKLAERDARHVRMGDSRYVVEPNVKDGKGGLRDLHTLYWIGKYVHGVESPADLVGAGLLTDEEYQRFERAERFFWAVRCHLHCVAGRAEERLTFDYQQQLAEVMHYADRPGKSAVERFMQFYFLNAKAVGDLTGIFLAQLDEQMATKGFRFALPTIRRRPKHLAGLLLDRGRLAIPNDGWFKDKPIRLLELFAIAARERLEIHPAAMRAATRDAKLIGNKVRGDPRANDLFLQVLTNLQSPELVLRWMNDAGVFGRFIPDFGRVVAQMQFDMYHHYTVDEHSIRAIGLLAAIERGELADDHPLSTALFRQIASRRVLYVAVLLHDIAKGRGGDHSVIGSEIALRLCPRLGLDAAETETVSWLVHNHLLMSATAFKRDLADPKTIEDFVRQVQSPERLRLLLILTVVDIRAVGPGTWNDWKRLLLRSLFDAAEE
;
A
#
# COMPACT_ATOMS: atom_id res chain seq x y z
N MET A 1 -1.02 21.79 21.54
CA MET A 1 -1.58 20.56 22.13
C MET A 1 -0.44 19.56 22.32
N THR A 2 -0.36 18.90 23.47
CA THR A 2 0.64 17.83 23.64
C THR A 2 0.23 16.62 22.81
N ALA A 3 1.19 15.88 22.22
CA ALA A 3 0.92 14.69 21.39
C ALA A 3 0.06 13.62 22.09
N TYR A 4 -0.09 13.70 23.41
CA TYR A 4 -0.71 12.69 24.26
C TYR A 4 -2.07 13.06 24.82
N GLU A 5 -2.71 14.17 24.41
CA GLU A 5 -4.04 14.57 24.90
C GLU A 5 -5.10 13.47 24.71
N SER A 6 -4.97 12.64 23.67
CA SER A 6 -5.85 11.49 23.43
C SER A 6 -5.55 10.26 24.31
N VAL A 7 -4.46 10.25 25.08
CA VAL A 7 -4.08 9.14 25.97
C VAL A 7 -4.78 9.33 27.32
N VAL A 8 -5.89 8.62 27.50
CA VAL A 8 -6.71 8.64 28.72
C VAL A 8 -6.02 7.83 29.84
N ASN A 9 -6.23 8.23 31.10
CA ASN A 9 -5.72 7.54 32.30
C ASN A 9 -4.24 7.09 32.17
N ARG A 10 -3.35 8.08 32.01
CA ARG A 10 -1.92 7.85 31.74
C ARG A 10 -1.19 7.12 32.87
N ARG A 11 -1.61 7.32 34.13
CA ARG A 11 -0.99 6.67 35.29
C ARG A 11 -1.15 5.15 35.30
N ALA A 12 -2.24 4.64 34.72
CA ALA A 12 -2.42 3.20 34.55
C ALA A 12 -1.44 2.61 33.51
N ILE A 13 -0.95 3.40 32.56
CA ILE A 13 0.10 2.98 31.62
C ILE A 13 1.46 3.02 32.32
N ILE A 14 1.78 4.15 32.97
CA ILE A 14 3.02 4.31 33.73
C ILE A 14 2.88 5.45 34.74
N ASP A 15 3.12 5.16 36.02
CA ASP A 15 3.19 6.17 37.08
C ASP A 15 4.66 6.50 37.38
N ARG A 16 5.17 7.51 36.68
CA ARG A 16 6.55 7.98 36.83
C ARG A 16 6.89 8.36 38.27
N ARG A 17 5.96 8.95 39.02
CA ARG A 17 6.21 9.39 40.40
C ARG A 17 6.39 8.19 41.31
N ALA A 18 5.47 7.23 41.25
CA ALA A 18 5.56 6.01 42.04
C ALA A 18 6.83 5.20 41.73
N ILE A 19 7.27 5.19 40.47
CA ILE A 19 8.53 4.54 40.06
C ILE A 19 9.73 5.26 40.68
N LEU A 20 9.81 6.59 40.55
CA LEU A 20 10.91 7.37 41.13
C LEU A 20 10.97 7.26 42.65
N ASP A 21 9.83 7.25 43.34
CA ASP A 21 9.76 7.08 44.80
C ASP A 21 10.33 5.71 45.22
N ARG A 22 10.02 4.63 44.47
CA ARG A 22 10.58 3.28 44.70
C ARG A 22 12.09 3.23 44.45
N ILE A 23 12.57 3.91 43.41
CA ILE A 23 14.00 3.96 43.09
C ILE A 23 14.77 4.76 44.15
N ALA A 24 14.24 5.90 44.59
CA ALA A 24 14.84 6.71 45.65
C ALA A 24 14.97 5.93 46.97
N ALA A 25 13.97 5.12 47.33
CA ALA A 25 14.03 4.26 48.50
C ALA A 25 15.14 3.20 48.41
N LEU A 26 15.47 2.71 47.22
CA LEU A 26 16.57 1.78 46.99
C LEU A 26 17.94 2.47 47.03
N LEU A 27 18.08 3.65 46.44
CA LEU A 27 19.33 4.41 46.46
C LEU A 27 19.77 4.78 47.90
N ALA A 28 18.83 4.82 48.85
CA ALA A 28 19.13 4.98 50.27
C ALA A 28 19.80 3.74 50.92
N THR A 29 19.86 2.60 50.23
CA THR A 29 20.36 1.32 50.75
C THR A 29 21.32 0.65 49.76
N ASP A 30 22.59 1.06 49.69
CA ASP A 30 23.71 0.41 48.96
C ASP A 30 23.32 -0.38 47.69
N ALA A 31 22.42 0.19 46.88
CA ALA A 31 21.65 -0.58 45.92
C ALA A 31 22.42 -0.79 44.62
N ARG A 32 22.28 -2.01 44.08
CA ARG A 32 22.91 -2.44 42.84
C ARG A 32 21.99 -2.07 41.67
N ARG A 33 22.58 -1.48 40.61
CA ARG A 33 21.96 -1.15 39.31
C ARG A 33 20.90 -2.14 38.80
N GLY A 34 21.06 -3.44 39.06
CA GLY A 34 20.08 -4.48 38.72
C GLY A 34 18.68 -4.24 39.29
N ALA A 35 18.54 -3.79 40.54
CA ALA A 35 17.23 -3.58 41.16
C ALA A 35 16.46 -2.41 40.52
N ILE A 36 17.18 -1.38 40.05
CA ILE A 36 16.60 -0.26 39.29
C ILE A 36 16.08 -0.76 37.95
N VAL A 37 16.88 -1.56 37.25
CA VAL A 37 16.50 -2.19 35.98
C VAL A 37 15.25 -3.06 36.16
N ASP A 38 15.16 -3.85 37.22
CA ASP A 38 14.00 -4.71 37.50
C ASP A 38 12.70 -3.90 37.70
N ILE A 39 12.77 -2.76 38.40
CA ILE A 39 11.62 -1.85 38.57
C ILE A 39 11.17 -1.30 37.21
N LEU A 40 12.12 -0.80 36.41
CA LEU A 40 11.83 -0.20 35.11
C LEU A 40 11.32 -1.24 34.10
N GLN A 41 11.88 -2.46 34.14
CA GLN A 41 11.43 -3.57 33.30
C GLN A 41 10.01 -3.99 33.67
N SER A 42 9.70 -4.06 34.96
CA SER A 42 8.34 -4.33 35.44
C SER A 42 7.35 -3.27 34.96
N ALA A 43 7.73 -1.99 35.03
CA ALA A 43 6.89 -0.89 34.54
C ALA A 43 6.66 -0.94 33.02
N LEU A 44 7.70 -1.29 32.24
CA LEU A 44 7.58 -1.47 30.79
C LEU A 44 6.63 -2.61 30.43
N ILE A 45 6.71 -3.74 31.14
CA ILE A 45 5.83 -4.90 30.92
C ILE A 45 4.37 -4.53 31.24
N GLN A 46 4.12 -4.00 32.44
CA GLN A 46 2.78 -3.61 32.87
C GLN A 46 2.15 -2.55 31.94
N GLY A 47 2.94 -1.56 31.52
CA GLY A 47 2.48 -0.55 30.58
C GLY A 47 2.12 -1.14 29.21
N ARG A 48 2.89 -2.12 28.72
CA ARG A 48 2.56 -2.83 27.46
C ARG A 48 1.29 -3.66 27.59
N GLU A 49 1.11 -4.37 28.69
CA GLU A 49 -0.08 -5.17 28.98
C GLU A 49 -1.34 -4.30 29.05
N GLU A 50 -1.26 -3.16 29.74
CA GLU A 50 -2.36 -2.19 29.82
C GLU A 50 -2.73 -1.64 28.43
N ILE A 51 -1.74 -1.28 27.61
CA ILE A 51 -1.99 -0.78 26.24
C ILE A 51 -2.62 -1.87 25.37
N ALA A 52 -2.12 -3.10 25.44
CA ALA A 52 -2.66 -4.23 24.68
C ALA A 52 -4.10 -4.54 25.12
N SER A 53 -4.38 -4.53 26.42
CA SER A 53 -5.72 -4.72 26.99
C SER A 53 -6.71 -3.68 26.46
N ARG A 54 -6.34 -2.40 26.48
CA ARG A 54 -7.18 -1.32 25.90
C ARG A 54 -7.43 -1.51 24.41
N LEU A 55 -6.41 -1.94 23.66
CA LEU A 55 -6.55 -2.18 22.23
C LEU A 55 -7.44 -3.39 21.93
N MET A 56 -7.36 -4.47 22.72
CA MET A 56 -8.27 -5.61 22.60
C MET A 56 -9.72 -5.25 22.93
N ALA A 57 -9.94 -4.39 23.93
CA ALA A 57 -11.28 -3.92 24.29
C ALA A 57 -11.90 -3.00 23.22
N GLU A 58 -11.10 -2.18 22.54
CA GLU A 58 -11.54 -1.31 21.46
C GLU A 58 -10.65 -1.49 20.20
N PRO A 59 -10.84 -2.55 19.40
CA PRO A 59 -9.90 -2.94 18.33
C PRO A 59 -9.64 -1.88 17.26
N GLY A 60 -10.57 -0.93 17.06
CA GLY A 60 -10.42 0.17 16.12
C GLY A 60 -9.51 1.32 16.60
N ARG A 61 -9.03 1.30 17.86
CA ARG A 61 -8.29 2.43 18.48
C ARG A 61 -6.77 2.31 18.38
N GLY A 62 -6.26 1.79 17.25
CA GLY A 62 -4.83 1.65 17.00
C GLY A 62 -4.02 2.93 17.18
N ARG A 63 -4.50 4.08 16.69
CA ARG A 63 -3.79 5.37 16.86
C ARG A 63 -3.64 5.76 18.34
N ALA A 64 -4.65 5.46 19.17
CA ALA A 64 -4.58 5.71 20.60
C ALA A 64 -3.57 4.76 21.27
N ALA A 65 -3.55 3.48 20.88
CA ALA A 65 -2.53 2.53 21.33
C ALA A 65 -1.12 2.95 20.91
N ALA A 66 -0.96 3.50 19.71
CA ALA A 66 0.33 3.98 19.22
C ALA A 66 0.86 5.19 20.01
N ARG A 67 -0.03 6.13 20.36
CA ARG A 67 0.30 7.28 21.23
C ARG A 67 0.57 6.86 22.66
N ALA A 68 -0.19 5.90 23.18
CA ALA A 68 0.03 5.34 24.51
C ALA A 68 1.39 4.63 24.60
N THR A 69 1.77 3.90 23.56
CA THR A 69 3.08 3.25 23.44
C THR A 69 4.20 4.27 23.40
N ALA A 70 4.06 5.33 22.60
CA ALA A 70 5.05 6.41 22.58
C ALA A 70 5.15 7.11 23.95
N TYR A 71 4.01 7.36 24.62
CA TYR A 71 3.98 7.95 25.95
C TYR A 71 4.73 7.11 26.99
N LEU A 72 4.53 5.78 26.98
CA LEU A 72 5.24 4.84 27.86
C LEU A 72 6.76 4.96 27.69
N HIS A 73 7.24 4.90 26.44
CA HIS A 73 8.67 5.01 26.16
C HIS A 73 9.22 6.40 26.50
N ASP A 74 8.49 7.48 26.20
CA ASP A 74 8.85 8.85 26.59
C ASP A 74 9.08 8.94 28.11
N GLN A 75 8.21 8.34 28.94
CA GLN A 75 8.40 8.36 30.38
C GLN A 75 9.63 7.55 30.82
N LEU A 76 9.89 6.40 30.20
CA LEU A 76 11.09 5.60 30.50
C LEU A 76 12.38 6.33 30.11
N VAL A 77 12.41 7.01 28.96
CA VAL A 77 13.55 7.84 28.53
C VAL A 77 13.79 8.98 29.51
N ARG A 78 12.72 9.64 29.98
CA ARG A 78 12.82 10.69 31.00
C ARG A 78 13.41 10.18 32.31
N ILE A 79 12.93 9.04 32.80
CA ILE A 79 13.44 8.42 34.03
C ILE A 79 14.92 8.03 33.86
N ALA A 80 15.28 7.37 32.75
CA ALA A 80 16.66 6.98 32.48
C ALA A 80 17.61 8.18 32.44
N PHE A 81 17.20 9.28 31.78
CA PHE A 81 18.00 10.50 31.70
C PHE A 81 18.16 11.18 33.06
N ASP A 82 17.09 11.26 33.87
CA ASP A 82 17.16 11.87 35.21
C ASP A 82 18.04 11.06 36.16
N LEU A 83 17.94 9.73 36.13
CA LEU A 83 18.79 8.85 36.95
C LEU A 83 20.25 8.98 36.56
N ALA A 84 20.55 8.95 35.26
CA ALA A 84 21.91 9.14 34.77
C ALA A 84 22.48 10.52 35.13
N THR A 85 21.63 11.56 35.17
CA THR A 85 22.03 12.90 35.64
C THR A 85 22.31 12.90 37.15
N GLY A 86 21.51 12.17 37.92
CA GLY A 86 21.64 12.02 39.37
C GLY A 86 22.82 11.16 39.83
N ASP A 87 23.41 10.34 38.96
CA ASP A 87 24.63 9.55 39.30
C ASP A 87 25.93 10.32 38.98
N LEU A 88 25.86 11.43 38.24
CA LEU A 88 27.01 12.21 37.74
C LEU A 88 27.21 13.57 38.46
N ILE A 89 26.74 13.68 39.71
CA ILE A 89 26.48 14.97 40.41
C ILE A 89 27.69 15.92 40.55
N GLU A 90 28.94 15.45 40.46
CA GLU A 90 30.10 16.30 40.79
C GLU A 90 30.29 17.48 39.83
N GLU A 91 29.93 17.36 38.53
CA GLU A 91 29.93 18.48 37.57
C GLU A 91 28.76 18.35 36.57
N ARG A 92 27.80 19.29 36.62
CA ARG A 92 26.70 19.30 35.63
C ARG A 92 27.25 19.50 34.21
N PRO A 93 26.87 18.65 33.24
CA PRO A 93 27.26 18.84 31.85
C PRO A 93 26.61 20.11 31.27
N GLU A 94 27.10 20.56 30.12
CA GLU A 94 26.46 21.62 29.34
C GLU A 94 25.00 21.28 28.99
N PRO A 95 24.16 22.27 28.61
CA PRO A 95 22.76 22.02 28.28
C PRO A 95 22.56 20.97 27.19
N ILE A 96 21.76 19.94 27.47
CA ILE A 96 21.48 18.81 26.57
C ILE A 96 19.98 18.66 26.36
N ALA A 97 19.55 18.66 25.10
CA ALA A 97 18.17 18.35 24.73
C ALA A 97 18.05 16.88 24.30
N VAL A 98 17.11 16.13 24.86
CA VAL A 98 16.74 14.78 24.41
C VAL A 98 15.60 14.90 23.42
N VAL A 99 15.87 14.56 22.16
CA VAL A 99 14.96 14.76 21.03
C VAL A 99 14.55 13.41 20.47
N GLY A 100 13.24 13.20 20.31
CA GLY A 100 12.70 12.05 19.61
C GLY A 100 12.67 12.31 18.11
N LEU A 101 13.03 11.30 17.32
CA LEU A 101 12.99 11.34 15.86
C LEU A 101 11.96 10.34 15.32
N GLY A 102 11.52 10.52 14.08
CA GLY A 102 10.61 9.59 13.41
C GLY A 102 9.34 9.29 14.21
N GLY A 103 9.08 8.02 14.51
CA GLY A 103 7.91 7.59 15.31
C GLY A 103 7.93 8.12 16.76
N THR A 104 9.10 8.14 17.38
CA THR A 104 9.31 8.74 18.71
C THR A 104 9.01 10.23 18.68
N GLY A 105 9.51 10.93 17.66
CA GLY A 105 9.29 12.35 17.43
C GLY A 105 7.81 12.70 17.24
N ARG A 106 7.14 12.00 16.32
CA ARG A 106 5.67 12.11 16.12
C ARG A 106 4.84 11.81 17.37
N GLY A 107 5.39 11.05 18.32
CA GLY A 107 4.63 10.55 19.46
C GLY A 107 3.64 9.45 19.06
N GLU A 108 3.92 8.70 18.00
CA GLU A 108 3.08 7.62 17.47
C GLU A 108 3.97 6.41 17.14
N MET A 109 3.94 5.39 18.01
CA MET A 109 4.80 4.19 17.93
C MET A 109 3.97 2.92 18.03
N ALA A 110 4.15 1.95 17.14
CA ALA A 110 3.54 0.63 17.34
C ALA A 110 4.24 -0.08 18.52
N PRO A 111 3.58 -1.03 19.22
CA PRO A 111 4.24 -1.91 20.18
C PRO A 111 5.54 -2.48 19.60
N PHE A 112 6.61 -2.66 20.37
CA PHE A 112 7.90 -3.16 19.88
C PHE A 112 8.60 -2.31 18.79
N SER A 113 8.15 -1.08 18.52
CA SER A 113 8.91 -0.17 17.63
C SER A 113 10.22 0.26 18.28
N ASP A 114 11.22 0.51 17.44
CA ASP A 114 12.51 1.06 17.87
C ASP A 114 12.37 2.49 18.38
N LEU A 115 13.26 2.89 19.30
CA LEU A 115 13.38 4.25 19.82
C LEU A 115 14.47 5.01 19.07
N ASP A 116 14.08 5.98 18.26
CA ASP A 116 15.03 6.89 17.63
C ASP A 116 15.21 8.17 18.46
N LEU A 117 16.40 8.36 19.03
CA LEU A 117 16.78 9.46 19.90
C LEU A 117 17.93 10.28 19.31
N MET A 118 17.93 11.58 19.60
CA MET A 118 19.05 12.46 19.35
C MET A 118 19.29 13.33 20.58
N PHE A 119 20.52 13.34 21.05
CA PHE A 119 20.99 14.21 22.12
C PHE A 119 21.64 15.43 21.47
N LEU A 120 21.03 16.60 21.65
CA LEU A 120 21.52 17.86 21.09
C LEU A 120 22.22 18.70 22.14
N VAL A 121 23.44 19.12 21.81
CA VAL A 121 24.22 20.07 22.58
C VAL A 121 24.47 21.36 21.78
N GLY A 122 24.67 22.48 22.48
CA GLY A 122 24.89 23.78 21.84
C GLY A 122 26.25 23.92 21.14
N ALA A 123 27.28 23.26 21.69
CA ALA A 123 28.65 23.27 21.20
C ALA A 123 29.25 21.86 21.26
N LYS A 124 30.55 21.71 20.95
CA LYS A 124 31.24 20.42 20.96
C LYS A 124 30.97 19.66 22.28
N PRO A 125 30.50 18.40 22.24
CA PRO A 125 30.15 17.66 23.46
C PRO A 125 31.35 17.52 24.40
N SER A 126 31.14 17.78 25.68
CA SER A 126 32.11 17.49 26.74
C SER A 126 32.17 15.98 27.04
N PRO A 127 33.25 15.49 27.67
CA PRO A 127 33.31 14.13 28.20
C PRO A 127 32.15 13.80 29.14
N GLN A 128 31.70 14.78 29.94
CA GLN A 128 30.58 14.63 30.88
C GLN A 128 29.25 14.46 30.13
N ALA A 129 29.01 15.24 29.08
CA ALA A 129 27.83 15.06 28.23
C ALA A 129 27.82 13.70 27.54
N ALA A 130 28.98 13.24 27.04
CA ALA A 130 29.11 11.92 26.46
C ALA A 130 28.82 10.81 27.49
N ALA A 131 29.35 10.92 28.71
CA ALA A 131 29.12 9.98 29.79
C ALA A 131 27.64 9.94 30.23
N LEU A 132 26.97 11.08 30.31
CA LEU A 132 25.53 11.15 30.61
C LEU A 132 24.69 10.46 29.54
N VAL A 133 25.00 10.69 28.27
CA VAL A 133 24.31 10.03 27.15
C VAL A 133 24.55 8.52 27.19
N GLU A 134 25.79 8.08 27.41
CA GLU A 134 26.15 6.67 27.50
C GLU A 134 25.44 5.98 28.68
N ALA A 135 25.42 6.59 29.86
CA ALA A 135 24.72 6.08 31.03
C ALA A 135 23.20 5.97 30.79
N THR A 136 22.60 6.98 30.13
CA THR A 136 21.18 6.94 29.74
C THR A 136 20.91 5.78 28.79
N LEU A 137 21.76 5.61 27.76
CA LEU A 137 21.60 4.54 26.76
C LEU A 137 21.75 3.15 27.37
N HIS A 138 22.71 2.98 28.26
CA HIS A 138 22.91 1.71 28.94
C HIS A 138 21.67 1.27 29.73
N LEU A 139 21.02 2.19 30.46
CA LEU A 139 19.75 1.87 31.14
C LEU A 139 18.66 1.46 30.15
N LEU A 140 18.53 2.12 29.01
CA LEU A 140 17.54 1.76 27.99
C LEU A 140 17.83 0.39 27.34
N TRP A 141 19.10 0.07 27.10
CA TRP A 141 19.52 -1.23 26.59
C TRP A 141 19.34 -2.35 27.61
N ASP A 142 19.54 -2.07 28.91
CA ASP A 142 19.25 -3.02 30.00
C ASP A 142 17.74 -3.40 30.01
N LEU A 143 16.86 -2.49 29.56
CA LEU A 143 15.43 -2.76 29.33
C LEU A 143 15.13 -3.52 28.02
N LYS A 144 16.16 -3.92 27.28
CA LYS A 144 16.08 -4.59 25.97
C LYS A 144 15.36 -3.75 24.91
N LEU A 145 15.37 -2.43 25.05
CA LEU A 145 14.84 -1.52 24.04
C LEU A 145 15.86 -1.36 22.91
N LYS A 146 15.39 -1.42 21.67
CA LYS A 146 16.20 -1.11 20.50
C LYS A 146 16.26 0.41 20.36
N VAL A 147 17.45 0.99 20.54
CA VAL A 147 17.64 2.45 20.53
C VAL A 147 18.58 2.86 19.41
N GLY A 148 18.02 3.50 18.37
CA GLY A 148 18.79 4.31 17.43
C GLY A 148 19.14 5.63 18.10
N HIS A 149 20.42 6.02 18.15
CA HIS A 149 20.82 7.23 18.85
C HIS A 149 21.87 8.03 18.09
N SER A 150 21.97 9.32 18.40
CA SER A 150 23.09 10.17 18.01
C SER A 150 23.31 11.29 19.02
N LEU A 151 24.57 11.67 19.25
CA LEU A 151 24.96 12.86 20.00
C LEU A 151 25.53 13.86 19.00
N ARG A 152 24.92 15.05 18.90
CA ARG A 152 25.25 16.04 17.87
C ARG A 152 25.19 17.45 18.40
N THR A 153 26.04 18.30 17.84
CA THR A 153 25.86 19.75 17.91
C THR A 153 24.77 20.20 16.95
N VAL A 154 24.17 21.37 17.21
CA VAL A 154 23.24 22.01 16.26
C VAL A 154 23.90 22.22 14.89
N ALA A 155 25.19 22.57 14.85
CA ALA A 155 25.91 22.79 13.60
C ALA A 155 26.08 21.50 12.77
N GLU A 156 26.44 20.38 13.42
CA GLU A 156 26.58 19.08 12.76
C GLU A 156 25.24 18.56 12.24
N LEU A 157 24.17 18.70 13.02
CA LEU A 157 22.81 18.36 12.59
C LEU A 157 22.45 19.10 11.30
N LEU A 158 22.64 20.43 11.26
CA LEU A 158 22.30 21.23 10.08
C LEU A 158 23.18 20.88 8.89
N LYS A 159 24.48 20.63 9.10
CA LYS A 159 25.39 20.19 8.03
C LYS A 159 24.91 18.88 7.40
N LEU A 160 24.55 17.90 8.23
CA LEU A 160 24.07 16.60 7.75
C LEU A 160 22.69 16.70 7.12
N ALA A 161 21.78 17.50 7.68
CA ALA A 161 20.46 17.72 7.09
C ALA A 161 20.51 18.43 5.72
N LYS A 162 21.58 19.17 5.41
CA LYS A 162 21.79 19.71 4.05
C LYS A 162 22.07 18.62 3.04
N THR A 163 22.87 17.62 3.38
CA THR A 163 23.36 16.62 2.42
C THR A 163 22.65 15.27 2.49
N ASP A 164 21.90 14.99 3.56
CA ASP A 164 21.22 13.72 3.80
C ASP A 164 19.71 13.92 4.00
N MET A 165 18.94 13.44 3.03
CA MET A 165 17.47 13.54 3.03
C MET A 165 16.81 12.73 4.15
N THR A 166 17.46 11.65 4.61
CA THR A 166 16.99 10.82 5.73
C THR A 166 17.07 11.61 7.03
N VAL A 167 18.23 12.24 7.31
CA VAL A 167 18.41 13.11 8.48
C VAL A 167 17.46 14.31 8.42
N ARG A 168 17.34 14.92 7.24
CA ARG A 168 16.43 16.05 7.00
C ARG A 168 14.98 15.69 7.31
N THR A 169 14.53 14.51 6.88
CA THR A 169 13.15 14.02 7.13
C THR A 169 12.95 13.62 8.59
N ALA A 170 13.92 12.93 9.19
CA ALA A 170 13.84 12.51 10.59
C ALA A 170 13.73 13.72 11.53
N PHE A 171 14.47 14.80 11.27
CA PHE A 171 14.40 16.03 12.06
C PHE A 171 13.14 16.86 11.81
N LEU A 172 12.53 16.76 10.62
CA LEU A 172 11.24 17.42 10.33
C LEU A 172 10.14 16.98 11.29
N GLU A 173 10.20 15.73 11.75
CA GLU A 173 9.27 15.13 12.70
C GLU A 173 9.76 15.17 14.15
N SER A 174 10.82 15.92 14.42
CA SER A 174 11.44 15.94 15.74
C SER A 174 10.54 16.56 16.80
N ARG A 175 10.71 16.09 18.04
CA ARG A 175 10.03 16.61 19.22
C ARG A 175 10.96 16.56 20.42
N LEU A 176 10.98 17.63 21.20
CA LEU A 176 11.65 17.63 22.51
C LEU A 176 10.95 16.65 23.45
N LEU A 177 11.68 15.63 23.91
CA LEU A 177 11.18 14.67 24.89
C LEU A 177 11.49 15.13 26.31
N TRP A 178 12.72 15.57 26.53
CA TRP A 178 13.26 15.92 27.85
C TRP A 178 14.56 16.74 27.75
N GLY A 179 15.11 17.17 28.89
CA GLY A 179 16.32 17.97 28.97
C GLY A 179 16.08 19.45 28.67
N ASP A 180 17.15 20.15 28.28
CA ASP A 180 17.15 21.59 28.04
C ASP A 180 16.47 21.97 26.71
N GLU A 181 15.62 22.99 26.74
CA GLU A 181 14.86 23.41 25.55
C GLU A 181 15.71 24.20 24.54
N ALA A 182 16.71 24.95 25.02
CA ALA A 182 17.46 25.92 24.21
C ALA A 182 18.19 25.30 22.99
N PRO A 183 18.91 24.16 23.10
CA PRO A 183 19.55 23.53 21.93
C PRO A 183 18.52 23.10 20.87
N PHE A 184 17.38 22.56 21.29
CA PHE A 184 16.32 22.12 20.39
C PHE A 184 15.64 23.29 19.69
N ALA A 185 15.24 24.32 20.44
CA ALA A 185 14.60 25.52 19.88
C ALA A 185 15.50 26.20 18.83
N THR A 186 16.81 26.29 19.13
CA THR A 186 17.82 26.80 18.19
C THR A 186 17.92 25.94 16.94
N ALA A 187 17.95 24.61 17.09
CA ALA A 187 18.00 23.69 15.96
C ALA A 187 16.77 23.79 15.06
N VAL A 188 15.56 23.87 15.61
CA VAL A 188 14.31 24.01 14.85
C VAL A 188 14.28 25.35 14.08
N ALA A 189 14.62 26.45 14.74
CA ALA A 189 14.63 27.77 14.11
C ALA A 189 15.62 27.82 12.93
N ARG A 190 16.84 27.31 13.15
CA ARG A 190 17.87 27.27 12.11
C ARG A 190 17.56 26.26 11.01
N PHE A 191 16.95 25.12 11.31
CA PHE A 191 16.53 24.15 10.30
C PHE A 191 15.50 24.76 9.34
N ARG A 192 14.49 25.46 9.88
CA ARG A 192 13.50 26.17 9.06
C ARG A 192 14.14 27.23 8.17
N LYS A 193 15.04 28.04 8.73
CA LYS A 193 15.70 29.15 8.02
C LYS A 193 16.74 28.69 7.01
N ASP A 194 17.64 27.79 7.40
CA ASP A 194 18.86 27.46 6.68
C ASP A 194 18.70 26.24 5.75
N ILE A 195 17.64 25.44 5.94
CA ILE A 195 17.40 24.19 5.20
C ILE A 195 16.06 24.25 4.46
N VAL A 196 14.95 24.42 5.18
CA VAL A 196 13.59 24.31 4.59
C VAL A 196 13.30 25.45 3.62
N ALA A 197 13.69 26.68 3.99
CA ALA A 197 13.49 27.84 3.14
C ALA A 197 14.22 27.67 1.80
N GLY A 198 13.47 27.63 0.70
CA GLY A 198 14.01 27.58 -0.66
C GLY A 198 14.34 26.19 -1.20
N SER A 199 14.16 25.10 -0.44
CA SER A 199 14.47 23.72 -0.88
C SER A 199 13.25 22.82 -1.00
N SER A 200 12.04 23.39 -0.91
CA SER A 200 10.77 22.66 -1.07
C SER A 200 10.74 21.82 -2.34
N ALA A 201 11.34 22.34 -3.42
CA ALA A 201 11.46 21.62 -4.67
C ALA A 201 12.20 20.28 -4.47
N GLU A 202 13.48 20.38 -4.15
CA GLU A 202 14.37 19.25 -3.91
C GLU A 202 13.76 18.20 -2.97
N PHE A 203 13.13 18.64 -1.87
CA PHE A 203 12.53 17.75 -0.89
C PHE A 203 11.39 16.91 -1.47
N VAL A 204 10.44 17.52 -2.18
CA VAL A 204 9.31 16.80 -2.77
C VAL A 204 9.80 15.78 -3.80
N ALA A 205 10.71 16.19 -4.69
CA ALA A 205 11.27 15.29 -5.70
C ALA A 205 11.95 14.07 -5.05
N ALA A 206 12.74 14.30 -4.00
CA ALA A 206 13.38 13.22 -3.26
C ALA A 206 12.38 12.29 -2.56
N LYS A 207 11.34 12.83 -1.91
CA LYS A 207 10.30 12.02 -1.25
C LYS A 207 9.50 11.17 -2.25
N LEU A 208 9.23 11.70 -3.45
CA LEU A 208 8.56 10.94 -4.50
C LEU A 208 9.44 9.81 -5.05
N ALA A 209 10.72 10.08 -5.30
CA ALA A 209 11.67 9.06 -5.71
C ALA A 209 11.83 7.94 -4.66
N GLU A 210 11.92 8.30 -3.37
CA GLU A 210 11.97 7.33 -2.27
C GLU A 210 10.70 6.46 -2.20
N ARG A 211 9.52 7.06 -2.42
CA ARG A 211 8.25 6.35 -2.47
C ARG A 211 8.24 5.34 -3.62
N ASP A 212 8.59 5.78 -4.82
CA ASP A 212 8.53 4.95 -6.03
C ASP A 212 9.51 3.78 -5.92
N ALA A 213 10.74 4.02 -5.45
CA ALA A 213 11.72 2.97 -5.19
C ALA A 213 11.23 1.96 -4.14
N ARG A 214 10.56 2.44 -3.07
CA ARG A 214 9.95 1.57 -2.06
C ARG A 214 8.82 0.72 -2.63
N HIS A 215 7.94 1.28 -3.47
CA HIS A 215 6.86 0.54 -4.11
C HIS A 215 7.40 -0.58 -4.98
N VAL A 216 8.41 -0.31 -5.82
CA VAL A 216 9.09 -1.33 -6.64
C VAL A 216 9.65 -2.45 -5.79
N ARG A 217 10.39 -2.13 -4.72
CA ARG A 217 10.96 -3.13 -3.80
C ARG A 217 9.89 -4.00 -3.11
N MET A 218 8.68 -3.47 -2.91
CA MET A 218 7.56 -4.17 -2.29
C MET A 218 6.64 -4.89 -3.30
N GLY A 219 7.02 -4.97 -4.58
CA GLY A 219 6.28 -5.68 -5.63
C GLY A 219 5.31 -4.83 -6.46
N ASP A 220 5.34 -3.51 -6.28
CA ASP A 220 4.60 -2.45 -7.01
C ASP A 220 3.07 -2.61 -7.17
N SER A 221 2.47 -3.49 -6.37
CA SER A 221 1.01 -3.70 -6.34
C SER A 221 0.45 -3.41 -4.95
N ARG A 222 -0.76 -2.86 -4.93
CA ARG A 222 -1.56 -2.65 -3.70
C ARG A 222 -2.25 -3.94 -3.26
N TYR A 223 -2.39 -4.88 -4.18
CA TYR A 223 -3.26 -6.04 -4.06
C TYR A 223 -2.48 -7.32 -3.79
N VAL A 224 -1.27 -7.20 -3.22
CA VAL A 224 -0.48 -8.35 -2.77
C VAL A 224 -1.15 -9.00 -1.56
N VAL A 225 -1.34 -10.31 -1.63
CA VAL A 225 -2.11 -11.11 -0.67
C VAL A 225 -1.50 -11.14 0.74
N GLU A 226 -0.17 -11.11 0.86
CA GLU A 226 0.53 -10.94 2.14
C GLU A 226 1.20 -9.54 2.20
N PRO A 227 0.42 -8.47 2.38
CA PRO A 227 0.90 -7.10 2.20
C PRO A 227 1.76 -6.63 3.38
N ASN A 228 2.58 -5.62 3.13
CA ASN A 228 3.28 -4.88 4.19
C ASN A 228 2.45 -3.67 4.62
N VAL A 229 2.01 -3.64 5.89
CA VAL A 229 1.09 -2.64 6.46
C VAL A 229 1.70 -1.23 6.47
N LYS A 230 3.02 -1.13 6.60
CA LYS A 230 3.73 0.14 6.73
C LYS A 230 4.29 0.62 5.40
N ASP A 231 5.15 -0.17 4.78
CA ASP A 231 5.95 0.23 3.64
C ASP A 231 5.34 -0.21 2.28
N GLY A 232 4.27 -1.00 2.28
CA GLY A 232 3.53 -1.38 1.08
C GLY A 232 2.88 -0.19 0.35
N LYS A 233 2.52 -0.40 -0.92
CA LYS A 233 1.83 0.59 -1.75
C LYS A 233 0.41 0.82 -1.21
N GLY A 234 0.09 2.06 -0.86
CA GLY A 234 -1.15 2.40 -0.14
C GLY A 234 -1.10 2.17 1.38
N GLY A 235 0.06 1.86 1.96
CA GLY A 235 0.23 1.67 3.41
C GLY A 235 0.49 2.97 4.19
N LEU A 236 0.78 2.86 5.49
CA LEU A 236 1.01 4.02 6.37
C LEU A 236 2.11 4.97 5.88
N ARG A 237 3.16 4.43 5.27
CA ARG A 237 4.28 5.26 4.78
C ARG A 237 3.84 6.22 3.69
N ASP A 238 2.90 5.84 2.84
CA ASP A 238 2.38 6.74 1.80
C ASP A 238 1.68 7.94 2.44
N LEU A 239 0.86 7.71 3.48
CA LEU A 239 0.22 8.78 4.25
C LEU A 239 1.24 9.68 4.96
N HIS A 240 2.27 9.08 5.58
CA HIS A 240 3.36 9.85 6.18
C HIS A 240 4.09 10.70 5.15
N THR A 241 4.34 10.18 3.94
CA THR A 241 4.97 10.96 2.86
C THR A 241 4.15 12.19 2.48
N LEU A 242 2.82 12.08 2.40
CA LEU A 242 1.95 13.25 2.16
C LEU A 242 2.09 14.28 3.28
N TYR A 243 2.05 13.82 4.53
CA TYR A 243 2.21 14.70 5.68
C TYR A 243 3.59 15.38 5.71
N TRP A 244 4.67 14.66 5.42
CA TRP A 244 6.02 15.24 5.36
C TRP A 244 6.14 16.31 4.29
N ILE A 245 5.59 16.05 3.09
CA ILE A 245 5.58 17.03 2.02
C ILE A 245 4.77 18.26 2.45
N GLY A 246 3.56 18.07 2.98
CA GLY A 246 2.75 19.17 3.49
C GLY A 246 3.50 19.97 4.55
N LYS A 247 4.10 19.31 5.54
CA LYS A 247 4.82 19.94 6.65
C LYS A 247 6.03 20.71 6.16
N TYR A 248 6.77 20.17 5.19
CA TYR A 248 7.95 20.82 4.63
C TYR A 248 7.61 22.03 3.75
N VAL A 249 6.54 21.93 2.95
CA VAL A 249 6.18 22.98 1.97
C VAL A 249 5.32 24.08 2.60
N HIS A 250 4.42 23.72 3.50
CA HIS A 250 3.41 24.63 4.07
C HIS A 250 3.55 24.87 5.57
N GLY A 251 4.46 24.17 6.26
CA GLY A 251 4.63 24.33 7.70
C GLY A 251 3.45 23.80 8.51
N VAL A 252 2.67 22.86 7.97
CA VAL A 252 1.57 22.23 8.73
C VAL A 252 2.09 21.50 9.96
N GLU A 253 1.34 21.55 11.05
CA GLU A 253 1.70 20.89 12.31
C GLU A 253 0.81 19.67 12.61
N SER A 254 -0.29 19.51 11.86
CA SER A 254 -1.15 18.35 11.89
C SER A 254 -1.66 17.97 10.49
N PRO A 255 -2.07 16.71 10.27
CA PRO A 255 -2.71 16.32 9.00
C PRO A 255 -3.98 17.10 8.66
N ALA A 256 -4.71 17.63 9.65
CA ALA A 256 -5.91 18.45 9.43
C ALA A 256 -5.59 19.77 8.73
N ASP A 257 -4.41 20.34 8.98
CA ASP A 257 -3.98 21.61 8.39
C ASP A 257 -3.73 21.48 6.87
N LEU A 258 -3.63 20.26 6.33
CA LEU A 258 -3.55 20.02 4.89
C LEU A 258 -4.79 20.53 4.14
N VAL A 259 -5.93 20.63 4.83
CA VAL A 259 -7.15 21.25 4.30
C VAL A 259 -6.96 22.75 4.15
N GLY A 260 -6.46 23.42 5.20
CA GLY A 260 -6.14 24.85 5.16
C GLY A 260 -5.06 25.20 4.14
N ALA A 261 -4.13 24.28 3.87
CA ALA A 261 -3.12 24.41 2.82
C ALA A 261 -3.66 24.18 1.39
N GLY A 262 -4.94 23.81 1.23
CA GLY A 262 -5.56 23.53 -0.07
C GLY A 262 -5.03 22.27 -0.76
N LEU A 263 -4.41 21.35 0.00
CA LEU A 263 -3.88 20.09 -0.55
C LEU A 263 -4.89 18.95 -0.46
N LEU A 264 -5.86 19.05 0.45
CA LEU A 264 -6.98 18.13 0.62
C LEU A 264 -8.27 18.93 0.84
N THR A 265 -9.40 18.36 0.47
CA THR A 265 -10.74 18.79 0.93
C THR A 265 -11.09 18.15 2.27
N ASP A 266 -12.12 18.64 2.95
CA ASP A 266 -12.63 18.01 4.19
C ASP A 266 -12.98 16.53 3.98
N GLU A 267 -13.64 16.20 2.87
CA GLU A 267 -14.02 14.82 2.57
C GLU A 267 -12.80 13.91 2.37
N GLU A 268 -11.75 14.42 1.71
CA GLU A 268 -10.49 13.72 1.50
C GLU A 268 -9.71 13.54 2.80
N TYR A 269 -9.69 14.57 3.65
CA TYR A 269 -9.10 14.46 4.98
C TYR A 269 -9.82 13.41 5.84
N GLN A 270 -11.16 13.36 5.79
CA GLN A 270 -11.91 12.31 6.49
C GLN A 270 -11.59 10.90 5.96
N ARG A 271 -11.30 10.75 4.66
CA ARG A 271 -10.80 9.47 4.10
C ARG A 271 -9.38 9.15 4.58
N PHE A 272 -8.51 10.15 4.62
CA PHE A 272 -7.15 10.04 5.16
C PHE A 272 -7.18 9.52 6.60
N GLU A 273 -7.94 10.17 7.49
CA GLU A 273 -8.04 9.78 8.90
C GLU A 273 -8.63 8.38 9.08
N ARG A 274 -9.63 7.99 8.28
CA ARG A 274 -10.19 6.63 8.32
C ARG A 274 -9.16 5.57 7.95
N ALA A 275 -8.40 5.80 6.88
CA ALA A 275 -7.37 4.86 6.42
C ALA A 275 -6.21 4.80 7.43
N GLU A 276 -5.73 5.95 7.91
CA GLU A 276 -4.66 6.03 8.91
C GLU A 276 -5.06 5.28 10.19
N ARG A 277 -6.27 5.53 10.72
CA ARG A 277 -6.79 4.83 11.90
C ARG A 277 -6.86 3.31 11.69
N PHE A 278 -7.32 2.88 10.53
CA PHE A 278 -7.40 1.45 10.20
C PHE A 278 -6.01 0.81 10.18
N PHE A 279 -5.05 1.39 9.45
CA PHE A 279 -3.72 0.80 9.37
C PHE A 279 -2.96 0.83 10.70
N TRP A 280 -3.17 1.86 11.54
CA TRP A 280 -2.65 1.83 12.90
C TRP A 280 -3.25 0.71 13.73
N ALA A 281 -4.56 0.46 13.62
CA ALA A 281 -5.20 -0.67 14.32
C ALA A 281 -4.59 -2.01 13.87
N VAL A 282 -4.49 -2.24 12.57
CA VAL A 282 -3.88 -3.45 12.00
C VAL A 282 -2.44 -3.61 12.49
N ARG A 283 -1.61 -2.56 12.38
CA ARG A 283 -0.19 -2.61 12.75
C ARG A 283 0.01 -2.86 14.25
N CYS A 284 -0.76 -2.19 15.11
CA CYS A 284 -0.65 -2.40 16.55
C CYS A 284 -1.07 -3.82 16.96
N HIS A 285 -2.18 -4.34 16.41
CA HIS A 285 -2.60 -5.73 16.66
C HIS A 285 -1.57 -6.72 16.14
N LEU A 286 -1.05 -6.53 14.92
CA LEU A 286 -0.02 -7.39 14.33
C LEU A 286 1.20 -7.51 15.23
N HIS A 287 1.69 -6.38 15.76
CA HIS A 287 2.83 -6.37 16.67
C HIS A 287 2.51 -7.05 18.01
N CYS A 288 1.32 -6.82 18.58
CA CYS A 288 0.88 -7.49 19.81
C CYS A 288 0.78 -9.02 19.63
N VAL A 289 0.16 -9.46 18.55
CA VAL A 289 -0.03 -10.87 18.21
C VAL A 289 1.30 -11.56 17.89
N ALA A 290 2.18 -10.90 17.14
CA ALA A 290 3.49 -11.45 16.80
C ALA A 290 4.49 -11.44 17.98
N GLY A 291 4.25 -10.64 19.03
CA GLY A 291 5.16 -10.45 20.15
C GLY A 291 6.49 -9.77 19.77
N ARG A 292 6.55 -9.16 18.58
CA ARG A 292 7.74 -8.50 18.01
C ARG A 292 7.33 -7.45 16.97
N ALA A 293 8.28 -6.68 16.49
CA ALA A 293 8.07 -5.86 15.29
C ALA A 293 7.80 -6.79 14.09
N GLU A 294 6.64 -6.62 13.48
CA GLU A 294 6.21 -7.36 12.29
C GLU A 294 5.35 -6.43 11.43
N GLU A 295 5.70 -6.31 10.15
CA GLU A 295 5.03 -5.39 9.23
C GLU A 295 4.33 -6.14 8.10
N ARG A 296 4.64 -7.44 7.91
CA ARG A 296 4.04 -8.30 6.89
C ARG A 296 2.85 -9.05 7.46
N LEU A 297 1.72 -8.91 6.80
CA LEU A 297 0.47 -9.55 7.18
C LEU A 297 0.37 -10.93 6.49
N THR A 298 1.06 -11.94 7.02
CA THR A 298 1.05 -13.31 6.49
C THR A 298 -0.30 -14.00 6.71
N PHE A 299 -0.59 -15.08 5.99
CA PHE A 299 -1.86 -15.81 6.12
C PHE A 299 -2.22 -16.15 7.58
N ASP A 300 -1.26 -16.63 8.38
CA ASP A 300 -1.47 -16.97 9.79
C ASP A 300 -1.88 -15.73 10.62
N TYR A 301 -1.23 -14.59 10.38
CA TYR A 301 -1.58 -13.35 11.06
C TYR A 301 -2.89 -12.76 10.57
N GLN A 302 -3.25 -12.94 9.30
CA GLN A 302 -4.56 -12.49 8.78
C GLN A 302 -5.72 -13.15 9.53
N GLN A 303 -5.60 -14.45 9.80
CA GLN A 303 -6.61 -15.18 10.56
C GLN A 303 -6.72 -14.65 11.99
N GLN A 304 -5.59 -14.56 12.69
CA GLN A 304 -5.56 -14.06 14.07
C GLN A 304 -6.07 -12.62 14.17
N LEU A 305 -5.72 -11.75 13.20
CA LEU A 305 -6.17 -10.35 13.19
C LEU A 305 -7.66 -10.22 12.87
N ALA A 306 -8.20 -11.04 11.98
CA ALA A 306 -9.64 -11.05 11.72
C ALA A 306 -10.43 -11.34 13.01
N GLU A 307 -9.97 -12.28 13.83
CA GLU A 307 -10.57 -12.63 15.11
C GLU A 307 -10.45 -11.51 16.16
N VAL A 308 -9.23 -11.01 16.42
CA VAL A 308 -9.03 -9.97 17.46
C VAL A 308 -9.63 -8.61 17.08
N MET A 309 -9.83 -8.35 15.78
CA MET A 309 -10.53 -7.16 15.29
C MET A 309 -12.03 -7.37 15.10
N HIS A 310 -12.57 -8.52 15.55
CA HIS A 310 -14.00 -8.86 15.56
C HIS A 310 -14.66 -8.90 14.18
N TYR A 311 -13.94 -9.35 13.15
CA TYR A 311 -14.55 -9.74 11.89
C TYR A 311 -15.28 -11.08 12.07
N ALA A 312 -16.41 -11.22 11.39
CA ALA A 312 -17.27 -12.40 11.46
C ALA A 312 -17.56 -12.93 10.05
N ASP A 313 -17.91 -14.20 9.95
CA ASP A 313 -18.31 -14.81 8.68
C ASP A 313 -19.60 -14.18 8.13
N ARG A 314 -19.75 -14.23 6.80
CA ARG A 314 -21.00 -13.94 6.09
C ARG A 314 -21.22 -15.02 5.02
N PRO A 315 -22.46 -15.23 4.55
CA PRO A 315 -22.72 -16.16 3.44
C PRO A 315 -21.79 -15.86 2.25
N GLY A 316 -20.96 -16.83 1.89
CA GLY A 316 -20.01 -16.75 0.77
C GLY A 316 -18.69 -16.00 1.03
N LYS A 317 -18.43 -15.48 2.25
CA LYS A 317 -17.15 -14.85 2.62
C LYS A 317 -16.80 -15.07 4.09
N SER A 318 -15.63 -15.65 4.34
CA SER A 318 -15.05 -15.81 5.68
C SER A 318 -14.69 -14.47 6.34
N ALA A 319 -14.53 -14.49 7.67
CA ALA A 319 -14.07 -13.34 8.45
C ALA A 319 -12.73 -12.79 7.92
N VAL A 320 -11.80 -13.67 7.55
CA VAL A 320 -10.48 -13.30 7.04
C VAL A 320 -10.56 -12.63 5.67
N GLU A 321 -11.33 -13.19 4.74
CA GLU A 321 -11.55 -12.57 3.42
C GLU A 321 -12.22 -11.21 3.55
N ARG A 322 -13.15 -11.04 4.50
CA ARG A 322 -13.78 -9.74 4.78
C ARG A 322 -12.79 -8.73 5.35
N PHE A 323 -11.93 -9.14 6.27
CA PHE A 323 -10.87 -8.32 6.83
C PHE A 323 -9.90 -7.86 5.72
N MET A 324 -9.42 -8.80 4.92
CA MET A 324 -8.49 -8.52 3.83
C MET A 324 -9.12 -7.69 2.72
N GLN A 325 -10.39 -7.91 2.38
CA GLN A 325 -11.11 -7.03 1.46
C GLN A 325 -11.16 -5.59 2.01
N PHE A 326 -11.45 -5.41 3.30
CA PHE A 326 -11.44 -4.08 3.91
C PHE A 326 -10.03 -3.46 3.93
N TYR A 327 -8.99 -4.27 4.12
CA TYR A 327 -7.60 -3.84 4.00
C TYR A 327 -7.30 -3.25 2.62
N PHE A 328 -7.59 -3.99 1.55
CA PHE A 328 -7.31 -3.55 0.18
C PHE A 328 -8.13 -2.32 -0.23
N LEU A 329 -9.37 -2.19 0.25
CA LEU A 329 -10.17 -0.98 0.05
C LEU A 329 -9.54 0.26 0.70
N ASN A 330 -8.94 0.11 1.89
CA ASN A 330 -8.20 1.21 2.53
C ASN A 330 -6.88 1.51 1.79
N ALA A 331 -6.13 0.50 1.35
CA ALA A 331 -4.90 0.68 0.58
C ALA A 331 -5.16 1.42 -0.76
N LYS A 332 -6.26 1.06 -1.43
CA LYS A 332 -6.75 1.77 -2.60
C LYS A 332 -7.08 3.24 -2.29
N ALA A 333 -7.82 3.50 -1.21
CA ALA A 333 -8.17 4.86 -0.82
C ALA A 333 -6.93 5.74 -0.55
N VAL A 334 -5.87 5.20 0.05
CA VAL A 334 -4.58 5.90 0.22
C VAL A 334 -3.93 6.21 -1.13
N GLY A 335 -3.97 5.27 -2.08
CA GLY A 335 -3.49 5.50 -3.45
C GLY A 335 -4.22 6.66 -4.14
N ASP A 336 -5.55 6.67 -4.05
CA ASP A 336 -6.40 7.72 -4.62
C ASP A 336 -6.08 9.09 -4.00
N LEU A 337 -5.97 9.16 -2.67
CA LEU A 337 -5.59 10.37 -1.93
C LEU A 337 -4.21 10.89 -2.33
N THR A 338 -3.24 9.98 -2.50
CA THR A 338 -1.88 10.33 -2.91
C THR A 338 -1.86 10.98 -4.29
N GLY A 339 -2.57 10.42 -5.27
CA GLY A 339 -2.65 11.01 -6.62
C GLY A 339 -3.31 12.39 -6.61
N ILE A 340 -4.36 12.55 -5.80
CA ILE A 340 -5.06 13.83 -5.60
C ILE A 340 -4.15 14.89 -5.00
N PHE A 341 -3.50 14.56 -3.89
CA PHE A 341 -2.60 15.45 -3.17
C PHE A 341 -1.48 15.96 -4.09
N LEU A 342 -0.87 15.06 -4.86
CA LEU A 342 0.24 15.42 -5.74
C LEU A 342 -0.19 16.30 -6.92
N ALA A 343 -1.40 16.11 -7.45
CA ALA A 343 -1.93 17.01 -8.46
C ALA A 343 -2.12 18.43 -7.92
N GLN A 344 -2.70 18.56 -6.72
CA GLN A 344 -2.88 19.86 -6.07
C GLN A 344 -1.53 20.53 -5.76
N LEU A 345 -0.58 19.77 -5.22
CA LEU A 345 0.77 20.27 -4.96
C LEU A 345 1.47 20.76 -6.24
N ASP A 346 1.40 19.99 -7.33
CA ASP A 346 2.01 20.37 -8.62
C ASP A 346 1.34 21.61 -9.24
N GLU A 347 0.04 21.80 -9.04
CA GLU A 347 -0.68 23.01 -9.45
C GLU A 347 -0.22 24.25 -8.66
N GLN A 348 -0.13 24.13 -7.33
CA GLN A 348 0.34 25.22 -6.47
C GLN A 348 1.79 25.60 -6.74
N MET A 349 2.67 24.61 -6.95
CA MET A 349 4.09 24.87 -7.20
C MET A 349 4.35 25.46 -8.58
N ALA A 350 3.60 25.03 -9.60
CA ALA A 350 3.65 25.63 -10.93
C ALA A 350 3.30 27.13 -10.89
N THR A 351 2.33 27.53 -10.07
CA THR A 351 1.94 28.94 -9.87
C THR A 351 3.08 29.77 -9.27
N LYS A 352 3.95 29.15 -8.45
CA LYS A 352 5.12 29.77 -7.84
C LYS A 352 6.39 29.72 -8.71
N GLY A 353 6.29 29.22 -9.95
CA GLY A 353 7.40 29.18 -10.90
C GLY A 353 8.38 28.00 -10.73
N PHE A 354 8.15 27.10 -9.78
CA PHE A 354 8.97 25.90 -9.55
C PHE A 354 8.30 24.66 -10.16
N ARG A 355 9.04 23.87 -10.93
CA ARG A 355 8.51 22.74 -11.70
C ARG A 355 9.20 21.43 -11.31
N PHE A 356 8.42 20.39 -11.06
CA PHE A 356 8.93 19.00 -10.93
C PHE A 356 8.77 18.19 -12.20
N ALA A 357 7.76 18.52 -12.99
CA ALA A 357 7.59 17.96 -14.32
C ALA A 357 8.46 18.74 -15.32
N LEU A 358 9.08 18.03 -16.26
CA LEU A 358 9.88 18.55 -17.37
C LEU A 358 9.27 19.81 -18.01
N PRO A 359 10.10 20.76 -18.50
CA PRO A 359 9.61 22.01 -19.05
C PRO A 359 8.88 21.75 -20.36
N THR A 360 7.56 21.90 -20.37
CA THR A 360 6.83 22.18 -21.61
C THR A 360 6.33 23.61 -21.58
N ILE A 361 6.95 24.40 -22.46
CA ILE A 361 6.59 25.76 -22.81
C ILE A 361 5.09 25.80 -23.09
N ARG A 362 4.36 26.68 -22.40
CA ARG A 362 2.92 26.97 -22.56
C ARG A 362 2.41 26.63 -23.97
N ARG A 363 1.50 25.66 -24.06
CA ARG A 363 0.49 25.57 -25.12
C ARG A 363 -0.85 25.13 -24.50
N ARG A 364 -1.89 25.92 -24.81
CA ARG A 364 -3.31 25.78 -24.47
C ARG A 364 -3.83 24.35 -24.71
N PRO A 365 -4.92 23.90 -24.06
CA PRO A 365 -5.42 22.53 -24.22
C PRO A 365 -5.73 22.24 -25.68
N LYS A 366 -5.00 21.29 -26.25
CA LYS A 366 -5.39 20.64 -27.50
C LYS A 366 -6.55 19.72 -27.14
N HIS A 367 -7.75 20.01 -27.62
CA HIS A 367 -8.89 19.13 -27.41
C HIS A 367 -8.66 17.79 -28.09
N LEU A 368 -8.98 16.70 -27.41
CA LEU A 368 -8.94 15.34 -27.96
C LEU A 368 -10.27 14.65 -27.69
N ALA A 369 -11.10 14.49 -28.72
CA ALA A 369 -12.45 13.93 -28.59
C ALA A 369 -13.30 14.57 -27.47
N GLY A 370 -13.15 15.88 -27.27
CA GLY A 370 -13.86 16.65 -26.23
C GLY A 370 -13.18 16.66 -24.85
N LEU A 371 -12.11 15.90 -24.64
CA LEU A 371 -11.24 16.01 -23.45
C LEU A 371 -10.20 17.10 -23.64
N LEU A 372 -9.65 17.59 -22.53
CA LEU A 372 -8.54 18.53 -22.50
C LEU A 372 -7.22 17.77 -22.32
N LEU A 373 -6.14 18.27 -22.90
CA LEU A 373 -4.78 17.84 -22.59
C LEU A 373 -4.15 18.84 -21.63
N ASP A 374 -3.95 18.43 -20.38
CA ASP A 374 -3.27 19.19 -19.36
C ASP A 374 -1.95 18.49 -19.00
N ARG A 375 -0.83 19.14 -19.31
CA ARG A 375 0.54 18.63 -19.06
C ARG A 375 0.77 17.19 -19.57
N GLY A 376 0.19 16.86 -20.73
CA GLY A 376 0.30 15.52 -21.34
C GLY A 376 -0.64 14.47 -20.72
N ARG A 377 -1.56 14.88 -19.84
CA ARG A 377 -2.59 14.02 -19.24
C ARG A 377 -3.98 14.39 -19.73
N LEU A 378 -4.86 13.40 -19.81
CA LEU A 378 -6.27 13.58 -20.15
C LEU A 378 -7.03 14.19 -18.97
N ALA A 379 -7.57 15.38 -19.17
CA ALA A 379 -8.40 16.10 -18.23
C ALA A 379 -9.83 16.29 -18.77
N ILE A 380 -10.80 16.44 -17.88
CA ILE A 380 -12.18 16.75 -18.26
C ILE A 380 -12.40 18.26 -18.31
N PRO A 381 -13.28 18.77 -19.20
CA PRO A 381 -13.55 20.20 -19.30
C PRO A 381 -14.20 20.82 -18.06
N ASN A 382 -15.06 20.07 -17.38
CA ASN A 382 -15.78 20.51 -16.18
C ASN A 382 -16.35 19.29 -15.42
N ASP A 383 -16.78 19.51 -14.18
CA ASP A 383 -17.33 18.46 -13.30
C ASP A 383 -18.67 17.85 -13.76
N GLY A 384 -19.41 18.52 -14.64
CA GLY A 384 -20.68 18.03 -15.20
C GLY A 384 -20.48 17.07 -16.39
N TRP A 385 -19.27 16.96 -16.92
CA TRP A 385 -19.01 16.30 -18.21
C TRP A 385 -19.52 14.84 -18.30
N PHE A 386 -19.39 14.05 -17.24
CA PHE A 386 -19.90 12.68 -17.18
C PHE A 386 -21.41 12.62 -16.94
N LYS A 387 -21.98 13.58 -16.22
CA LYS A 387 -23.43 13.65 -15.98
C LYS A 387 -24.19 13.92 -17.28
N ASP A 388 -23.65 14.79 -18.12
CA ASP A 388 -24.24 15.12 -19.43
C ASP A 388 -24.33 13.89 -20.34
N LYS A 389 -23.27 13.06 -20.38
CA LYS A 389 -23.22 11.83 -21.16
C LYS A 389 -22.45 10.73 -20.41
N PRO A 390 -23.13 9.85 -19.66
CA PRO A 390 -22.49 8.83 -18.83
C PRO A 390 -21.56 7.86 -19.58
N ILE A 391 -21.80 7.63 -20.88
CA ILE A 391 -20.90 6.81 -21.72
C ILE A 391 -19.46 7.35 -21.76
N ARG A 392 -19.26 8.65 -21.52
CA ARG A 392 -17.93 9.29 -21.46
C ARG A 392 -17.01 8.69 -20.41
N LEU A 393 -17.56 8.04 -19.39
CA LEU A 393 -16.77 7.28 -18.41
C LEU A 393 -15.96 6.18 -19.12
N LEU A 394 -16.56 5.47 -20.08
CA LEU A 394 -15.89 4.43 -20.87
C LEU A 394 -14.96 5.07 -21.92
N GLU A 395 -15.41 6.16 -22.55
CA GLU A 395 -14.61 6.88 -23.56
C GLU A 395 -13.30 7.41 -23.00
N LEU A 396 -13.28 7.91 -21.76
CA LEU A 396 -12.06 8.39 -21.11
C LEU A 396 -10.96 7.32 -21.10
N PHE A 397 -11.28 6.09 -20.67
CA PHE A 397 -10.31 5.00 -20.61
C PHE A 397 -9.96 4.46 -22.00
N ALA A 398 -10.93 4.38 -22.92
CA ALA A 398 -10.66 3.99 -24.30
C ALA A 398 -9.69 4.95 -25.00
N ILE A 399 -9.87 6.27 -24.79
CA ILE A 399 -8.96 7.30 -25.32
C ILE A 399 -7.60 7.19 -24.63
N ALA A 400 -7.55 7.01 -23.30
CA ALA A 400 -6.29 6.80 -22.58
C ALA A 400 -5.49 5.62 -23.13
N ALA A 401 -6.15 4.48 -23.38
CA ALA A 401 -5.54 3.28 -23.94
C ALA A 401 -5.07 3.47 -25.39
N ARG A 402 -5.88 4.12 -26.23
CA ARG A 402 -5.56 4.34 -27.65
C ARG A 402 -4.39 5.30 -27.83
N GLU A 403 -4.43 6.40 -27.09
CA GLU A 403 -3.48 7.52 -27.24
C GLU A 403 -2.25 7.37 -26.35
N ARG A 404 -2.25 6.39 -25.44
CA ARG A 404 -1.18 6.12 -24.46
C ARG A 404 -0.92 7.32 -23.55
N LEU A 405 -2.00 7.94 -23.10
CA LEU A 405 -1.95 9.11 -22.24
C LEU A 405 -2.41 8.76 -20.83
N GLU A 406 -1.71 9.30 -19.84
CA GLU A 406 -2.16 9.22 -18.45
C GLU A 406 -3.44 10.03 -18.26
N ILE A 407 -4.24 9.66 -17.26
CA ILE A 407 -5.45 10.39 -16.87
C ILE A 407 -5.09 11.34 -15.73
N HIS A 408 -5.50 12.60 -15.84
CA HIS A 408 -5.29 13.59 -14.80
C HIS A 408 -6.00 13.18 -13.49
N PRO A 409 -5.38 13.30 -12.29
CA PRO A 409 -6.00 12.85 -11.04
C PRO A 409 -7.37 13.47 -10.74
N ALA A 410 -7.61 14.72 -11.15
CA ALA A 410 -8.92 15.35 -11.04
C ALA A 410 -9.99 14.67 -11.92
N ALA A 411 -9.62 14.28 -13.16
CA ALA A 411 -10.51 13.52 -14.04
C ALA A 411 -10.79 12.11 -13.48
N MET A 412 -9.77 11.46 -12.88
CA MET A 412 -9.94 10.17 -12.20
C MET A 412 -10.88 10.26 -10.99
N ARG A 413 -10.76 11.34 -10.19
CA ARG A 413 -11.64 11.62 -9.06
C ARG A 413 -13.09 11.83 -9.51
N ALA A 414 -13.29 12.62 -10.56
CA ALA A 414 -14.60 12.82 -11.16
C ALA A 414 -15.19 11.52 -11.70
N ALA A 415 -14.38 10.69 -12.39
CA ALA A 415 -14.81 9.37 -12.85
C ALA A 415 -15.22 8.46 -11.68
N THR A 416 -14.48 8.50 -10.57
CA THR A 416 -14.82 7.74 -9.34
C THR A 416 -16.15 8.17 -8.74
N ARG A 417 -16.35 9.48 -8.58
CA ARG A 417 -17.59 10.07 -8.05
C ARG A 417 -18.80 9.73 -8.92
N ASP A 418 -18.61 9.78 -10.24
CA ASP A 418 -19.67 9.65 -11.23
C ASP A 418 -19.81 8.22 -11.78
N ALA A 419 -18.99 7.26 -11.35
CA ALA A 419 -19.08 5.85 -11.74
C ALA A 419 -20.48 5.24 -11.47
N LYS A 420 -21.20 5.76 -10.46
CA LYS A 420 -22.59 5.40 -10.16
C LYS A 420 -23.59 5.70 -11.28
N LEU A 421 -23.23 6.56 -12.24
CA LEU A 421 -24.06 6.87 -13.41
C LEU A 421 -24.13 5.70 -14.41
N ILE A 422 -23.26 4.69 -14.29
CA ILE A 422 -23.29 3.48 -15.10
C ILE A 422 -24.44 2.58 -14.62
N GLY A 423 -25.63 2.85 -15.17
CA GLY A 423 -26.84 2.05 -14.97
C GLY A 423 -27.09 1.05 -16.11
N ASN A 424 -28.30 0.48 -16.16
CA ASN A 424 -28.71 -0.44 -17.23
C ASN A 424 -28.58 0.16 -18.63
N LYS A 425 -28.92 1.45 -18.77
CA LYS A 425 -28.86 2.17 -20.05
C LYS A 425 -27.45 2.19 -20.64
N VAL A 426 -26.44 2.49 -19.82
CA VAL A 426 -25.04 2.51 -20.27
C VAL A 426 -24.53 1.09 -20.53
N ARG A 427 -24.88 0.13 -19.67
CA ARG A 427 -24.47 -1.28 -19.84
C ARG A 427 -25.05 -1.93 -21.09
N GLY A 428 -26.25 -1.55 -21.50
CA GLY A 428 -26.91 -2.02 -22.71
C GLY A 428 -26.55 -1.24 -23.98
N ASP A 429 -25.76 -0.17 -23.88
CA ASP A 429 -25.37 0.64 -25.05
C ASP A 429 -24.29 -0.09 -25.87
N PRO A 430 -24.51 -0.43 -27.15
CA PRO A 430 -23.53 -1.13 -27.98
C PRO A 430 -22.19 -0.39 -28.08
N ARG A 431 -22.21 0.93 -28.11
CA ARG A 431 -20.98 1.75 -28.16
C ARG A 431 -20.19 1.65 -26.86
N ALA A 432 -20.86 1.58 -25.72
CA ALA A 432 -20.17 1.41 -24.43
C ALA A 432 -19.46 0.05 -24.33
N ASN A 433 -20.10 -0.99 -24.88
CA ASN A 433 -19.53 -2.34 -24.95
C ASN A 433 -18.33 -2.41 -25.91
N ASP A 434 -18.43 -1.76 -27.07
CA ASP A 434 -17.31 -1.63 -28.01
C ASP A 434 -16.11 -0.89 -27.39
N LEU A 435 -16.34 0.25 -26.74
CA LEU A 435 -15.29 1.00 -26.03
C LEU A 435 -14.59 0.15 -24.95
N PHE A 436 -15.35 -0.65 -24.20
CA PHE A 436 -14.77 -1.56 -23.23
C PHE A 436 -13.92 -2.65 -23.88
N LEU A 437 -14.39 -3.26 -24.98
CA LEU A 437 -13.60 -4.24 -25.72
C LEU A 437 -12.33 -3.63 -26.32
N GLN A 438 -12.36 -2.37 -26.77
CA GLN A 438 -11.17 -1.65 -27.23
C GLN A 438 -10.13 -1.48 -26.11
N VAL A 439 -10.56 -1.22 -24.87
CA VAL A 439 -9.66 -1.16 -23.70
C VAL A 439 -9.12 -2.54 -23.38
N LEU A 440 -9.99 -3.54 -23.27
CA LEU A 440 -9.63 -4.91 -22.90
C LEU A 440 -8.62 -5.51 -23.88
N THR A 441 -8.83 -5.29 -25.18
CA THR A 441 -8.03 -5.89 -26.25
C THR A 441 -6.94 -4.96 -26.77
N ASN A 442 -6.68 -3.83 -26.08
CA ASN A 442 -5.64 -2.88 -26.45
C ASN A 442 -4.27 -3.58 -26.41
N LEU A 443 -3.49 -3.45 -27.49
CA LEU A 443 -2.19 -4.14 -27.58
C LEU A 443 -1.11 -3.52 -26.69
N GLN A 444 -1.21 -2.24 -26.31
CA GLN A 444 -0.07 -1.48 -25.80
C GLN A 444 -0.03 -1.44 -24.28
N SER A 445 -1.14 -1.10 -23.62
CA SER A 445 -1.16 -0.96 -22.17
C SER A 445 -2.52 -1.31 -21.56
N PRO A 446 -3.10 -2.49 -21.87
CA PRO A 446 -4.43 -2.86 -21.38
C PRO A 446 -4.41 -3.00 -19.85
N GLU A 447 -3.35 -3.56 -19.27
CA GLU A 447 -3.21 -3.75 -17.82
C GLU A 447 -3.33 -2.43 -17.05
N LEU A 448 -2.56 -1.41 -17.46
CA LEU A 448 -2.52 -0.12 -16.78
C LEU A 448 -3.88 0.59 -16.83
N VAL A 449 -4.51 0.60 -18.00
CA VAL A 449 -5.79 1.29 -18.18
C VAL A 449 -6.94 0.54 -17.52
N LEU A 450 -6.97 -0.80 -17.59
CA LEU A 450 -7.94 -1.61 -16.85
C LEU A 450 -7.78 -1.42 -15.34
N ARG A 451 -6.54 -1.31 -14.84
CA ARG A 451 -6.27 -1.00 -13.43
C ARG A 451 -6.80 0.38 -13.05
N TRP A 452 -6.58 1.41 -13.87
CA TRP A 452 -7.17 2.74 -13.64
C TRP A 452 -8.70 2.71 -13.68
N MET A 453 -9.27 1.95 -14.60
CA MET A 453 -10.72 1.79 -14.73
C MET A 453 -11.33 1.06 -13.53
N ASN A 454 -10.61 0.07 -12.98
CA ASN A 454 -10.94 -0.62 -11.73
C ASN A 454 -10.80 0.32 -10.54
N ASP A 455 -9.71 1.08 -10.47
CA ASP A 455 -9.45 2.04 -9.40
C ASP A 455 -10.53 3.15 -9.39
N ALA A 456 -11.03 3.58 -10.55
CA ALA A 456 -12.17 4.50 -10.63
C ALA A 456 -13.52 3.86 -10.25
N GLY A 457 -13.58 2.55 -10.03
CA GLY A 457 -14.82 1.79 -9.85
C GLY A 457 -15.69 1.70 -11.12
N VAL A 458 -15.24 2.26 -12.25
CA VAL A 458 -15.93 2.26 -13.54
C VAL A 458 -16.03 0.83 -14.08
N PHE A 459 -14.97 0.04 -13.93
CA PHE A 459 -14.92 -1.35 -14.38
C PHE A 459 -16.00 -2.19 -13.67
N GLY A 460 -15.97 -2.26 -12.33
CA GLY A 460 -16.93 -3.04 -11.56
C GLY A 460 -18.39 -2.57 -11.70
N ARG A 461 -18.62 -1.28 -12.02
CA ARG A 461 -19.97 -0.78 -12.35
C ARG A 461 -20.43 -1.19 -13.75
N PHE A 462 -19.52 -1.27 -14.71
CA PHE A 462 -19.82 -1.68 -16.08
C PHE A 462 -19.98 -3.20 -16.22
N ILE A 463 -19.11 -3.97 -15.55
CA ILE A 463 -19.17 -5.44 -15.44
C ILE A 463 -19.47 -5.81 -13.96
N PRO A 464 -20.75 -5.92 -13.56
CA PRO A 464 -21.12 -6.17 -12.16
C PRO A 464 -20.52 -7.44 -11.58
N ASP A 465 -20.38 -8.49 -12.40
CA ASP A 465 -19.75 -9.75 -11.99
C ASP A 465 -18.28 -9.54 -11.62
N PHE A 466 -17.55 -8.67 -12.34
CA PHE A 466 -16.21 -8.22 -11.98
C PHE A 466 -16.22 -7.41 -10.69
N GLY A 467 -17.19 -6.50 -10.53
CA GLY A 467 -17.34 -5.70 -9.32
C GLY A 467 -17.49 -6.52 -8.02
N ARG A 468 -17.92 -7.79 -8.10
CA ARG A 468 -18.01 -8.69 -6.95
C ARG A 468 -16.66 -9.26 -6.51
N VAL A 469 -15.73 -9.43 -7.46
CA VAL A 469 -14.38 -9.97 -7.22
C VAL A 469 -13.33 -8.87 -6.97
N VAL A 470 -13.72 -7.59 -7.04
CA VAL A 470 -12.84 -6.46 -6.70
C VAL A 470 -12.37 -6.54 -5.25
N ALA A 471 -11.06 -6.44 -5.05
CA ALA A 471 -10.40 -6.58 -3.76
C ALA A 471 -10.74 -7.91 -3.05
N GLN A 472 -11.15 -8.93 -3.81
CA GLN A 472 -11.43 -10.25 -3.26
C GLN A 472 -10.13 -11.05 -3.22
N MET A 473 -9.72 -11.39 -2.00
CA MET A 473 -8.64 -12.33 -1.77
C MET A 473 -9.17 -13.76 -1.88
N GLN A 474 -8.34 -14.66 -2.42
CA GLN A 474 -8.49 -16.09 -2.19
C GLN A 474 -7.57 -16.46 -1.03
N PHE A 475 -8.12 -17.05 0.02
CA PHE A 475 -7.30 -17.54 1.14
C PHE A 475 -6.68 -18.90 0.78
N ASP A 476 -5.78 -18.89 -0.20
CA ASP A 476 -4.95 -20.04 -0.55
C ASP A 476 -3.48 -19.62 -0.72
N MET A 477 -2.56 -20.53 -0.43
CA MET A 477 -1.12 -20.26 -0.48
C MET A 477 -0.58 -20.08 -1.91
N TYR A 478 -1.42 -20.23 -2.94
CA TYR A 478 -0.99 -20.19 -4.32
C TYR A 478 -1.07 -18.77 -4.89
N HIS A 479 -2.11 -17.99 -4.59
CA HIS A 479 -2.30 -16.66 -5.18
C HIS A 479 -1.54 -15.55 -4.43
N HIS A 480 -0.70 -14.80 -5.16
CA HIS A 480 -0.03 -13.62 -4.60
C HIS A 480 -0.87 -12.34 -4.73
N TYR A 481 -1.94 -12.33 -5.53
CA TYR A 481 -2.76 -11.15 -5.80
C TYR A 481 -4.26 -11.40 -5.58
N THR A 482 -5.04 -10.34 -5.35
CA THR A 482 -6.51 -10.42 -5.36
C THR A 482 -7.03 -10.85 -6.74
N VAL A 483 -8.24 -11.42 -6.79
CA VAL A 483 -8.81 -11.99 -8.02
C VAL A 483 -8.87 -10.96 -9.16
N ASP A 484 -9.30 -9.72 -8.89
CA ASP A 484 -9.36 -8.65 -9.87
C ASP A 484 -7.99 -8.24 -10.41
N GLU A 485 -7.00 -8.07 -9.52
CA GLU A 485 -5.63 -7.75 -9.93
C GLU A 485 -5.00 -8.90 -10.71
N HIS A 486 -5.25 -10.14 -10.32
CA HIS A 486 -4.82 -11.33 -11.04
C HIS A 486 -5.37 -11.34 -12.47
N SER A 487 -6.67 -11.15 -12.67
CA SER A 487 -7.26 -11.09 -14.02
C SER A 487 -6.69 -9.94 -14.86
N ILE A 488 -6.50 -8.75 -14.28
CA ILE A 488 -5.92 -7.60 -14.98
C ILE A 488 -4.47 -7.88 -15.39
N ARG A 489 -3.67 -8.48 -14.50
CA ARG A 489 -2.28 -8.89 -14.77
C ARG A 489 -2.20 -9.98 -15.85
N ALA A 490 -3.11 -10.94 -15.84
CA ALA A 490 -3.21 -11.97 -16.88
C ALA A 490 -3.44 -11.36 -18.26
N ILE A 491 -4.29 -10.32 -18.37
CA ILE A 491 -4.48 -9.55 -19.61
C ILE A 491 -3.20 -8.81 -20.02
N GLY A 492 -2.46 -8.23 -19.07
CA GLY A 492 -1.16 -7.60 -19.33
C GLY A 492 -0.13 -8.56 -19.92
N LEU A 493 -0.02 -9.76 -19.32
CA LEU A 493 0.84 -10.84 -19.79
C LEU A 493 0.42 -11.34 -21.17
N LEU A 494 -0.89 -11.50 -21.40
CA LEU A 494 -1.43 -11.88 -22.71
C LEU A 494 -1.02 -10.90 -23.80
N ALA A 495 -1.14 -9.60 -23.53
CA ALA A 495 -0.73 -8.56 -24.47
C ALA A 495 0.80 -8.54 -24.68
N ALA A 496 1.60 -8.82 -23.66
CA ALA A 496 3.06 -8.92 -23.80
C ALA A 496 3.49 -10.15 -24.64
N ILE A 497 2.80 -11.29 -24.49
CA ILE A 497 2.98 -12.47 -25.35
C ILE A 497 2.58 -12.13 -26.80
N GLU A 498 1.45 -11.46 -27.00
CA GLU A 498 1.01 -11.02 -28.33
C GLU A 498 2.04 -10.10 -29.01
N ARG A 499 2.66 -9.18 -28.26
CA ARG A 499 3.74 -8.31 -28.75
C ARG A 499 5.06 -9.05 -28.99
N GLY A 500 5.20 -10.28 -28.49
CA GLY A 500 6.42 -11.08 -28.56
C GLY A 500 7.51 -10.65 -27.58
N GLU A 501 7.20 -9.79 -26.60
CA GLU A 501 8.15 -9.32 -25.58
C GLU A 501 8.58 -10.45 -24.63
N LEU A 502 7.76 -11.50 -24.53
CA LEU A 502 8.01 -12.67 -23.69
C LEU A 502 8.39 -13.91 -24.51
N ALA A 503 8.95 -13.75 -25.71
CA ALA A 503 9.33 -14.87 -26.57
C ALA A 503 10.34 -15.83 -25.92
N ASP A 504 11.28 -15.32 -25.12
CA ASP A 504 12.25 -16.14 -24.40
C ASP A 504 11.61 -16.92 -23.24
N ASP A 505 10.69 -16.28 -22.51
CA ASP A 505 10.01 -16.90 -21.35
C ASP A 505 8.80 -17.79 -21.76
N HIS A 506 8.19 -17.51 -22.92
CA HIS A 506 6.99 -18.20 -23.42
C HIS A 506 7.05 -18.42 -24.96
N PRO A 507 8.04 -19.17 -25.48
CA PRO A 507 8.25 -19.32 -26.92
C PRO A 507 7.07 -19.99 -27.63
N LEU A 508 6.52 -21.06 -27.04
CA LEU A 508 5.39 -21.78 -27.62
C LEU A 508 4.12 -20.90 -27.67
N SER A 509 3.72 -20.28 -26.56
CA SER A 509 2.55 -19.39 -26.53
C SER A 509 2.71 -18.21 -27.48
N THR A 510 3.91 -17.63 -27.60
CA THR A 510 4.19 -16.54 -28.53
C THR A 510 4.04 -16.98 -29.99
N ALA A 511 4.51 -18.18 -30.34
CA ALA A 511 4.36 -18.75 -31.67
C ALA A 511 2.88 -19.07 -31.99
N LEU A 512 2.18 -19.70 -31.05
CA LEU A 512 0.77 -20.08 -31.22
C LEU A 512 -0.17 -18.89 -31.29
N PHE A 513 0.13 -17.79 -30.61
CA PHE A 513 -0.69 -16.58 -30.68
C PHE A 513 -0.83 -16.06 -32.11
N ARG A 514 0.17 -16.27 -32.97
CA ARG A 514 0.12 -15.87 -34.39
C ARG A 514 -0.77 -16.78 -35.24
N GLN A 515 -1.17 -17.93 -34.69
CA GLN A 515 -1.94 -18.97 -35.39
C GLN A 515 -3.41 -19.01 -34.95
N ILE A 516 -3.80 -18.29 -33.90
CA ILE A 516 -5.20 -18.25 -33.45
C ILE A 516 -6.03 -17.34 -34.35
N ALA A 517 -7.26 -17.75 -34.65
CA ALA A 517 -8.24 -16.87 -35.30
C ALA A 517 -9.02 -16.04 -34.26
N SER A 518 -9.16 -16.57 -33.04
CA SER A 518 -10.11 -16.09 -32.03
C SER A 518 -9.48 -15.15 -31.01
N ARG A 519 -8.77 -14.11 -31.48
CA ARG A 519 -8.05 -13.16 -30.61
C ARG A 519 -8.95 -12.55 -29.52
N ARG A 520 -10.09 -11.95 -29.91
CA ARG A 520 -10.98 -11.28 -28.93
C ARG A 520 -11.61 -12.27 -27.94
N VAL A 521 -11.91 -13.49 -28.38
CA VAL A 521 -12.40 -14.58 -27.53
C VAL A 521 -11.39 -14.88 -26.43
N LEU A 522 -10.11 -14.98 -26.77
CA LEU A 522 -9.06 -15.24 -25.79
C LEU A 522 -8.99 -14.15 -24.71
N TYR A 523 -8.99 -12.88 -25.10
CA TYR A 523 -8.98 -11.75 -24.16
C TYR A 523 -10.21 -11.77 -23.23
N VAL A 524 -11.40 -12.05 -23.76
CA VAL A 524 -12.62 -12.13 -22.94
C VAL A 524 -12.58 -13.36 -22.02
N ALA A 525 -12.09 -14.51 -22.48
CA ALA A 525 -11.92 -15.70 -21.66
C ALA A 525 -10.92 -15.48 -20.53
N VAL A 526 -9.77 -14.84 -20.80
CA VAL A 526 -8.78 -14.47 -19.78
C VAL A 526 -9.36 -13.49 -18.76
N LEU A 527 -10.25 -12.57 -19.17
CA LEU A 527 -10.93 -11.71 -18.19
C LEU A 527 -11.91 -12.51 -17.30
N LEU A 528 -12.56 -13.53 -17.86
CA LEU A 528 -13.69 -14.20 -17.20
C LEU A 528 -13.35 -15.50 -16.47
N HIS A 529 -12.16 -16.08 -16.66
CA HIS A 529 -11.81 -17.41 -16.12
C HIS A 529 -12.10 -17.56 -14.62
N ASP A 530 -11.84 -16.50 -13.85
CA ASP A 530 -11.98 -16.47 -12.39
C ASP A 530 -13.14 -15.60 -11.87
N ILE A 531 -14.01 -15.08 -12.76
CA ILE A 531 -15.02 -14.04 -12.45
C ILE A 531 -16.08 -14.48 -11.42
N ALA A 532 -16.20 -15.79 -11.20
CA ALA A 532 -17.18 -16.39 -10.31
C ALA A 532 -16.59 -16.87 -8.97
N LYS A 533 -15.31 -16.60 -8.68
CA LYS A 533 -14.69 -16.98 -7.40
C LYS A 533 -15.45 -16.39 -6.20
N GLY A 534 -15.64 -17.20 -5.15
CA GLY A 534 -16.39 -16.84 -3.95
C GLY A 534 -17.91 -16.84 -4.09
N ARG A 535 -18.48 -17.41 -5.15
CA ARG A 535 -19.95 -17.59 -5.30
C ARG A 535 -20.53 -18.84 -4.64
N GLY A 536 -19.67 -19.73 -4.13
CA GLY A 536 -20.05 -21.07 -3.68
C GLY A 536 -20.27 -22.02 -4.87
N GLY A 537 -19.87 -23.28 -4.74
CA GLY A 537 -19.85 -24.23 -5.86
C GLY A 537 -18.63 -24.09 -6.77
N ASP A 538 -18.67 -24.74 -7.94
CA ASP A 538 -17.58 -24.69 -8.92
C ASP A 538 -17.61 -23.36 -9.70
N HIS A 539 -16.57 -22.54 -9.49
CA HIS A 539 -16.44 -21.23 -10.11
C HIS A 539 -16.30 -21.32 -11.64
N SER A 540 -15.76 -22.42 -12.19
CA SER A 540 -15.60 -22.59 -13.63
C SER A 540 -16.96 -22.79 -14.31
N VAL A 541 -17.86 -23.54 -13.67
CA VAL A 541 -19.26 -23.72 -14.10
C VAL A 541 -20.02 -22.40 -14.03
N ILE A 542 -19.96 -21.70 -12.89
CA ILE A 542 -20.69 -20.44 -12.73
C ILE A 542 -20.12 -19.36 -13.65
N GLY A 543 -18.79 -19.36 -13.86
CA GLY A 543 -18.10 -18.48 -14.78
C GLY A 543 -18.55 -18.65 -16.22
N SER A 544 -18.75 -19.89 -16.67
CA SER A 544 -19.22 -20.18 -18.03
C SER A 544 -20.66 -19.70 -18.24
N GLU A 545 -21.55 -19.87 -17.25
CA GLU A 545 -22.92 -19.31 -17.29
C GLU A 545 -22.94 -17.78 -17.30
N ILE A 546 -21.96 -17.12 -16.66
CA ILE A 546 -21.79 -15.67 -16.76
C ILE A 546 -21.35 -15.29 -18.17
N ALA A 547 -20.40 -16.02 -18.76
CA ALA A 547 -19.94 -15.78 -20.12
C ALA A 547 -21.08 -15.86 -21.15
N LEU A 548 -21.95 -16.87 -21.05
CA LEU A 548 -23.11 -17.03 -21.94
C LEU A 548 -24.06 -15.82 -21.95
N ARG A 549 -24.14 -15.08 -20.84
CA ARG A 549 -24.97 -13.85 -20.73
C ARG A 549 -24.20 -12.59 -21.08
N LEU A 550 -22.92 -12.54 -20.75
CA LEU A 550 -22.10 -11.34 -20.86
C LEU A 550 -21.54 -11.14 -22.28
N CYS A 551 -21.11 -12.22 -22.94
CA CYS A 551 -20.50 -12.17 -24.27
C CYS A 551 -21.42 -11.55 -25.34
N PRO A 552 -22.72 -11.91 -25.44
CA PRO A 552 -23.62 -11.26 -26.39
C PRO A 552 -23.79 -9.77 -26.12
N ARG A 553 -23.81 -9.35 -24.84
CA ARG A 553 -23.87 -7.93 -24.46
C ARG A 553 -22.60 -7.18 -24.91
N LEU A 554 -21.45 -7.84 -24.86
CA LEU A 554 -20.18 -7.32 -25.37
C LEU A 554 -20.10 -7.31 -26.91
N GLY A 555 -21.08 -7.87 -27.61
CA GLY A 555 -21.12 -7.92 -29.08
C GLY A 555 -20.41 -9.12 -29.70
N LEU A 556 -20.17 -10.18 -28.93
CA LEU A 556 -19.69 -11.47 -29.45
C LEU A 556 -20.85 -12.24 -30.08
N ASP A 557 -20.56 -12.97 -31.16
CA ASP A 557 -21.54 -13.84 -31.79
C ASP A 557 -21.73 -15.15 -31.00
N ALA A 558 -22.58 -16.06 -31.50
CA ALA A 558 -22.91 -17.31 -30.83
C ALA A 558 -21.71 -18.27 -30.73
N ALA A 559 -20.87 -18.36 -31.77
CA ALA A 559 -19.72 -19.25 -31.78
C ALA A 559 -18.61 -18.74 -30.85
N GLU A 560 -18.41 -17.43 -30.82
CA GLU A 560 -17.48 -16.77 -29.91
C GLU A 560 -17.93 -16.90 -28.45
N THR A 561 -19.22 -16.67 -28.20
CA THR A 561 -19.82 -16.82 -26.87
C THR A 561 -19.66 -18.24 -26.34
N GLU A 562 -19.94 -19.24 -27.18
CA GLU A 562 -19.75 -20.65 -26.83
C GLU A 562 -18.27 -20.94 -26.52
N THR A 563 -17.35 -20.46 -27.36
CA THR A 563 -15.91 -20.69 -27.17
C THR A 563 -15.40 -20.04 -25.88
N VAL A 564 -15.81 -18.80 -25.56
CA VAL A 564 -15.48 -18.17 -24.27
C VAL A 564 -16.02 -18.98 -23.11
N SER A 565 -17.30 -19.38 -23.17
CA SER A 565 -17.94 -20.19 -22.14
C SER A 565 -17.20 -21.52 -21.92
N TRP A 566 -16.81 -22.19 -23.00
CA TRP A 566 -16.04 -23.42 -22.95
C TRP A 566 -14.65 -23.21 -22.34
N LEU A 567 -13.93 -22.15 -22.72
CA LEU A 567 -12.61 -21.83 -22.16
C LEU A 567 -12.70 -21.54 -20.66
N VAL A 568 -13.68 -20.75 -20.22
CA VAL A 568 -13.89 -20.45 -18.80
C VAL A 568 -14.25 -21.71 -18.02
N HIS A 569 -15.10 -22.58 -18.55
CA HIS A 569 -15.44 -23.83 -17.91
C HIS A 569 -14.24 -24.78 -17.75
N ASN A 570 -13.35 -24.80 -18.75
CA ASN A 570 -12.24 -25.76 -18.82
C ASN A 570 -10.86 -25.13 -18.52
N HIS A 571 -10.78 -23.92 -17.97
CA HIS A 571 -9.50 -23.21 -17.82
C HIS A 571 -8.46 -23.96 -16.96
N LEU A 572 -8.93 -24.82 -16.03
CA LEU A 572 -8.09 -25.68 -15.20
C LEU A 572 -7.76 -27.05 -15.85
N LEU A 573 -8.40 -27.42 -16.97
CA LEU A 573 -8.28 -28.75 -17.57
C LEU A 573 -6.83 -29.07 -17.95
N MET A 574 -6.14 -28.12 -18.57
CA MET A 574 -4.78 -28.33 -19.06
C MET A 574 -3.77 -28.43 -17.93
N SER A 575 -3.84 -27.54 -16.93
CA SER A 575 -2.96 -27.60 -15.76
C SER A 575 -3.23 -28.83 -14.89
N ALA A 576 -4.50 -29.22 -14.72
CA ALA A 576 -4.86 -30.45 -14.00
C ALA A 576 -4.33 -31.70 -14.70
N THR A 577 -4.42 -31.76 -16.04
CA THR A 577 -3.89 -32.90 -16.81
C THR A 577 -2.36 -32.92 -16.78
N ALA A 578 -1.72 -31.80 -17.13
CA ALA A 578 -0.27 -31.71 -17.24
C ALA A 578 0.47 -31.96 -15.92
N PHE A 579 -0.09 -31.52 -14.78
CA PHE A 579 0.63 -31.55 -13.50
C PHE A 579 0.21 -32.67 -12.56
N LYS A 580 -0.90 -33.37 -12.84
CA LYS A 580 -1.44 -34.41 -11.93
C LYS A 580 -1.63 -35.78 -12.58
N ARG A 581 -1.43 -35.92 -13.89
CA ARG A 581 -1.56 -37.19 -14.62
C ARG A 581 -0.27 -37.59 -15.30
N ASP A 582 -0.17 -38.86 -15.67
CA ASP A 582 0.93 -39.38 -16.47
C ASP A 582 0.70 -39.06 -17.95
N LEU A 583 1.59 -38.27 -18.54
CA LEU A 583 1.55 -37.88 -19.95
C LEU A 583 2.09 -38.96 -20.89
N ALA A 584 2.74 -40.00 -20.36
CA ALA A 584 3.17 -41.16 -21.15
C ALA A 584 2.04 -42.16 -21.40
N ASP A 585 0.93 -42.07 -20.65
CA ASP A 585 -0.26 -42.90 -20.84
C ASP A 585 -1.11 -42.36 -22.01
N PRO A 586 -1.27 -43.11 -23.12
CA PRO A 586 -2.10 -42.69 -24.25
C PRO A 586 -3.54 -42.40 -23.83
N LYS A 587 -4.05 -43.07 -22.80
CA LYS A 587 -5.42 -42.87 -22.32
C LYS A 587 -5.62 -41.46 -21.76
N THR A 588 -4.61 -40.91 -21.06
CA THR A 588 -4.63 -39.53 -20.56
C THR A 588 -4.75 -38.53 -21.71
N ILE A 589 -3.98 -38.73 -22.79
CA ILE A 589 -3.99 -37.85 -23.96
C ILE A 589 -5.34 -37.96 -24.70
N GLU A 590 -5.83 -39.18 -24.94
CA GLU A 590 -7.13 -39.40 -25.56
C GLU A 590 -8.27 -38.71 -24.79
N ASP A 591 -8.30 -38.87 -23.47
CA ASP A 591 -9.37 -38.29 -22.63
C ASP A 591 -9.29 -36.75 -22.57
N PHE A 592 -8.09 -36.18 -22.71
CA PHE A 592 -7.89 -34.73 -22.84
C PHE A 592 -8.36 -34.23 -24.21
N VAL A 593 -7.92 -34.85 -25.31
CA VAL A 593 -8.31 -34.46 -26.68
C VAL A 593 -9.82 -34.60 -26.89
N ARG A 594 -10.46 -35.65 -26.33
CA ARG A 594 -11.93 -35.83 -26.37
C ARG A 594 -12.70 -34.67 -25.75
N GLN A 595 -12.11 -33.96 -24.77
CA GLN A 595 -12.71 -32.77 -24.17
C GLN A 595 -12.40 -31.49 -24.97
N VAL A 596 -11.16 -31.35 -25.48
CA VAL A 596 -10.72 -30.17 -26.23
C VAL A 596 -11.38 -30.07 -27.61
N GLN A 597 -11.49 -31.18 -28.34
CA GLN A 597 -12.26 -31.35 -29.59
C GLN A 597 -11.89 -30.44 -30.77
N SER A 598 -10.92 -29.53 -30.65
CA SER A 598 -10.53 -28.60 -31.71
C SER A 598 -9.10 -28.10 -31.53
N PRO A 599 -8.28 -28.05 -32.61
CA PRO A 599 -6.96 -27.42 -32.57
C PRO A 599 -6.99 -25.95 -32.13
N GLU A 600 -8.03 -25.20 -32.51
CA GLU A 600 -8.19 -23.81 -32.07
C GLU A 600 -8.39 -23.75 -30.54
N ARG A 601 -9.25 -24.61 -29.98
CA ARG A 601 -9.47 -24.69 -28.54
C ARG A 601 -8.20 -25.12 -27.79
N LEU A 602 -7.41 -26.03 -28.35
CA LEU A 602 -6.13 -26.45 -27.78
C LEU A 602 -5.16 -25.26 -27.64
N ARG A 603 -5.00 -24.47 -28.71
CA ARG A 603 -4.14 -23.27 -28.71
C ARG A 603 -4.62 -22.22 -27.72
N LEU A 604 -5.92 -21.92 -27.74
CA LEU A 604 -6.53 -20.93 -26.83
C LEU A 604 -6.38 -21.35 -25.36
N LEU A 605 -6.65 -22.63 -25.05
CA LEU A 605 -6.55 -23.16 -23.71
C LEU A 605 -5.11 -23.14 -23.20
N LEU A 606 -4.13 -23.52 -24.03
CA LEU A 606 -2.72 -23.44 -23.64
C LEU A 606 -2.30 -22.01 -23.32
N ILE A 607 -2.63 -21.04 -24.18
CA ILE A 607 -2.26 -19.65 -23.93
C ILE A 607 -2.94 -19.13 -22.65
N LEU A 608 -4.23 -19.42 -22.45
CA LEU A 608 -4.97 -19.08 -21.23
C LEU A 608 -4.30 -19.68 -19.98
N THR A 609 -3.99 -20.97 -19.99
CA THR A 609 -3.34 -21.65 -18.85
C THR A 609 -1.96 -21.08 -18.55
N VAL A 610 -1.17 -20.72 -19.57
CA VAL A 610 0.14 -20.10 -19.37
C VAL A 610 0.01 -18.73 -18.70
N VAL A 611 -0.89 -17.86 -19.19
CA VAL A 611 -1.05 -16.51 -18.61
C VAL A 611 -1.65 -16.56 -17.22
N ASP A 612 -2.58 -17.46 -16.95
CA ASP A 612 -3.15 -17.70 -15.62
C ASP A 612 -2.05 -18.08 -14.62
N ILE A 613 -1.30 -19.17 -14.89
CA ILE A 613 -0.21 -19.61 -14.00
C ILE A 613 0.85 -18.53 -13.81
N ARG A 614 1.17 -17.77 -14.86
CA ARG A 614 2.19 -16.70 -14.78
C ARG A 614 1.69 -15.46 -14.03
N ALA A 615 0.38 -15.19 -14.05
CA ALA A 615 -0.25 -14.09 -13.34
C ALA A 615 -0.40 -14.35 -11.83
N VAL A 616 -0.34 -15.60 -11.39
CA VAL A 616 -0.40 -15.99 -9.97
C VAL A 616 0.66 -15.28 -9.12
N GLY A 617 1.91 -15.20 -9.58
CA GLY A 617 2.98 -14.53 -8.85
C GLY A 617 4.41 -14.89 -9.30
N PRO A 618 5.42 -14.26 -8.70
CA PRO A 618 6.83 -14.60 -8.92
C PRO A 618 7.14 -16.04 -8.48
N GLY A 619 7.96 -16.77 -9.25
CA GLY A 619 8.37 -18.14 -8.92
C GLY A 619 7.33 -19.23 -9.19
N THR A 620 6.08 -18.87 -9.50
CA THR A 620 5.04 -19.86 -9.83
C THR A 620 5.27 -20.52 -11.18
N TRP A 621 5.71 -19.76 -12.19
CA TRP A 621 6.11 -20.27 -13.51
C TRP A 621 7.57 -20.74 -13.46
N ASN A 622 7.84 -21.95 -13.96
CA ASN A 622 9.18 -22.55 -13.99
C ASN A 622 9.34 -23.50 -15.20
N ASP A 623 10.58 -23.91 -15.47
CA ASP A 623 10.92 -24.72 -16.64
C ASP A 623 10.25 -26.10 -16.64
N TRP A 624 10.03 -26.69 -15.45
CA TRP A 624 9.32 -27.96 -15.32
C TRP A 624 7.86 -27.85 -15.76
N LYS A 625 7.13 -26.81 -15.31
CA LYS A 625 5.76 -26.54 -15.77
C LYS A 625 5.70 -26.24 -17.26
N ARG A 626 6.68 -25.47 -17.77
CA ARG A 626 6.81 -25.19 -19.20
C ARG A 626 6.93 -26.48 -20.01
N LEU A 627 7.80 -27.40 -19.57
CA LEU A 627 8.02 -28.69 -20.24
C LEU A 627 6.73 -29.52 -20.27
N LEU A 628 6.05 -29.69 -19.14
CA LEU A 628 4.83 -30.51 -19.06
C LEU A 628 3.69 -29.97 -19.92
N LEU A 629 3.48 -28.65 -19.92
CA LEU A 629 2.45 -28.03 -20.77
C LEU A 629 2.77 -28.20 -22.26
N ARG A 630 4.06 -28.09 -22.63
CA ARG A 630 4.51 -28.35 -24.00
C ARG A 630 4.32 -29.81 -24.39
N SER A 631 4.75 -30.75 -23.55
CA SER A 631 4.58 -32.19 -23.82
C SER A 631 3.12 -32.59 -24.01
N LEU A 632 2.21 -32.07 -23.18
CA LEU A 632 0.78 -32.31 -23.35
C LEU A 632 0.24 -31.66 -24.64
N PHE A 633 0.69 -30.46 -24.99
CA PHE A 633 0.28 -29.80 -26.22
C PHE A 633 0.74 -30.57 -27.46
N ASP A 634 2.02 -30.91 -27.53
CA ASP A 634 2.62 -31.60 -28.67
C ASP A 634 1.95 -32.98 -28.87
N ALA A 635 1.74 -33.75 -27.79
CA ALA A 635 1.06 -35.05 -27.85
C ALA A 635 -0.44 -34.98 -28.18
N ALA A 636 -1.10 -33.85 -27.89
CA ALA A 636 -2.51 -33.64 -28.22
C ALA A 636 -2.72 -33.07 -29.63
N GLU A 637 -1.67 -32.52 -30.25
CA GLU A 637 -1.68 -32.00 -31.61
C GLU A 637 -1.40 -33.09 -32.66
N GLU A 638 -0.57 -34.08 -32.31
CA GLU A 638 -0.36 -35.33 -33.06
C GLU A 638 -1.64 -36.18 -33.16
#